data_AF-W1IAP7-F1
#
_entry.id   AF-W1IAP7-F1
#
_cell.length_a   1.000
_cell.length_b   1.000
_cell.length_c   1.000
_cell.angle_alpha   90.00
_cell.angle_beta   90.00
_cell.angle_gamma   90.00
#
_symmetry.space_group_name_H-M   'P 1'
#
loop_
_entity.id
_entity.type
_entity.pdbx_description
1 polymer ?
#
loop_
_entity_poly.entity_id
_entity_poly.type
_entity_poly.pdbx_seq_one_letter_code
_entity_poly.pdbx_strand_id
1 'polypeptide(L)'
;MAEIQPLQAFGFIAPQLSSHYTTYDDNQNVLIFLNYFEIDNQMLILISPLPIEYCQQSFIIFSSNILPRYRVSQKLLISIEQFKSIVSFNLLLFGDLYLTNKAQSIPNNARNFQTFINPNPLPQINILVVPGVYSINFDQIYEFLECKLTQKNQFIKPLTQLNCLVYTTTPYRVCNIQYQFTKTTQLIDYFFYLIDNSIYSDINEIQQIFMLDNPNGTLLDFLQGKYYQPSVNFIQAIRKNFYYNAQDTNFYIIQQIKCINQMHQQADYIKISCPNCENGNKCTLLSSNNQQIYFAGESSLFKYPLSIKFIDLVCRTFSPLICQLMLIANAQNATYKIGRLAHIQRIEEAISCPSFNSQRNYQNLEMLGDVVIKYLTSAMLFEETRFKTERALTTARVHLITNKYLSQIYGQLKLNIMNTKLNSKKMLNHMSMIINEQEDPKLSQKQQADIYEALCGACYIKNYEFKDQINFFKLTKFQFYGKVQQFYRGKPLIDFQQNPKDEQDDNEYPLKKQIMLRPFSETLKFNQPFEEFENYLGCKLNMIQEAMTVDLFEKLEFFGDAILELLVIVNVHKECERLYYTPQHQQLCREGKIPQKLLLCPGMLHTAKISLLDSGFMGTMAIYHNFHQYARNLSFETQNDIKKVLTLLRDDQFSDFRKINKYSSQIPKIMSDLWESVAACILVEHGWEMVVKIYGEMYKPYIKYVVDNISLIYDFYQNQENLK
;
A
#
# COMPACT_ATOMS: atom_id res chain seq x y z
N MET A 1 12.08 -33.08 -3.71
CA MET A 1 13.37 -32.41 -3.52
C MET A 1 14.02 -32.31 -4.90
N ALA A 2 14.12 -31.10 -5.44
CA ALA A 2 14.92 -30.81 -6.63
C ALA A 2 15.63 -29.48 -6.36
N GLU A 3 16.95 -29.52 -6.41
CA GLU A 3 17.88 -28.46 -6.02
C GLU A 3 17.81 -27.29 -7.01
N ILE A 4 17.64 -26.08 -6.47
CA ILE A 4 17.73 -24.82 -7.23
C ILE A 4 19.17 -24.34 -7.11
N GLN A 5 19.93 -24.35 -8.20
CA GLN A 5 21.28 -23.78 -8.23
C GLN A 5 21.29 -22.24 -8.32
N PRO A 6 22.35 -21.57 -7.84
CA PRO A 6 22.38 -20.13 -7.59
C PRO A 6 23.26 -19.36 -8.59
N LEU A 7 22.84 -18.16 -9.05
CA LEU A 7 23.78 -17.06 -9.37
C LEU A 7 23.13 -15.66 -9.52
N GLN A 8 23.56 -14.80 -8.58
CA GLN A 8 23.78 -13.35 -8.48
C GLN A 8 23.14 -12.30 -9.43
N ALA A 9 22.53 -11.29 -8.77
CA ALA A 9 22.47 -9.81 -8.98
C ALA A 9 22.13 -9.30 -10.40
N PHE A 10 21.12 -8.45 -10.66
CA PHE A 10 20.66 -7.20 -10.02
C PHE A 10 19.14 -6.98 -10.30
N GLY A 11 18.42 -6.28 -9.42
CA GLY A 11 17.10 -5.66 -9.71
C GLY A 11 15.98 -6.54 -10.28
N PHE A 12 15.84 -7.80 -9.84
CA PHE A 12 14.90 -8.73 -10.46
C PHE A 12 13.48 -8.55 -9.94
N ILE A 13 12.56 -8.18 -10.85
CA ILE A 13 11.12 -8.45 -10.71
C ILE A 13 10.94 -9.93 -10.43
N ALA A 14 10.13 -10.20 -9.42
CA ALA A 14 9.99 -11.53 -8.88
C ALA A 14 8.88 -12.32 -9.60
N PRO A 15 8.94 -13.67 -9.58
CA PRO A 15 8.59 -14.57 -10.68
C PRO A 15 7.13 -14.56 -11.12
N GLN A 16 6.17 -14.04 -10.37
CA GLN A 16 4.74 -14.26 -10.68
C GLN A 16 4.27 -13.64 -12.00
N LEU A 17 4.77 -12.45 -12.33
CA LEU A 17 4.37 -11.78 -13.56
C LEU A 17 5.27 -12.14 -14.74
N SER A 18 6.50 -12.59 -14.50
CA SER A 18 7.46 -12.94 -15.55
C SER A 18 7.65 -14.44 -15.77
N SER A 19 7.03 -15.28 -14.93
CA SER A 19 7.05 -16.73 -15.08
C SER A 19 6.35 -17.15 -16.36
N HIS A 20 6.85 -18.22 -16.95
CA HIS A 20 6.10 -18.94 -17.96
C HIS A 20 4.87 -19.62 -17.34
N TYR A 21 3.85 -19.81 -18.15
CA TYR A 21 2.66 -20.58 -17.81
C TYR A 21 3.02 -22.06 -17.70
N THR A 22 2.51 -22.73 -16.68
CA THR A 22 2.77 -24.14 -16.44
C THR A 22 1.94 -25.02 -17.38
N THR A 23 2.58 -25.96 -18.07
CA THR A 23 1.93 -26.94 -18.93
C THR A 23 1.76 -28.29 -18.21
N TYR A 24 0.73 -29.04 -18.61
CA TYR A 24 0.40 -30.38 -18.10
C TYR A 24 0.10 -31.33 -19.26
N ASP A 25 0.05 -32.63 -18.97
CA ASP A 25 -0.35 -33.70 -19.89
C ASP A 25 0.39 -33.63 -21.23
N ASP A 26 1.72 -33.79 -21.20
CA ASP A 26 2.58 -33.71 -22.38
C ASP A 26 2.43 -32.41 -23.20
N ASN A 27 2.23 -31.29 -22.51
CA ASN A 27 1.98 -29.95 -23.09
C ASN A 27 0.66 -29.78 -23.83
N GLN A 28 -0.33 -30.65 -23.57
CA GLN A 28 -1.68 -30.49 -24.14
C GLN A 28 -2.53 -29.47 -23.39
N ASN A 29 -2.26 -29.27 -22.09
CA ASN A 29 -3.01 -28.36 -21.25
C ASN A 29 -2.11 -27.29 -20.63
N VAL A 30 -2.68 -26.10 -20.41
CA VAL A 30 -2.01 -24.95 -19.79
C VAL A 30 -2.79 -24.52 -18.56
N LEU A 31 -2.08 -24.38 -17.45
CA LEU A 31 -2.63 -23.85 -16.23
C LEU A 31 -2.58 -22.33 -16.23
N ILE A 32 -3.74 -21.71 -16.02
CA ILE A 32 -3.90 -20.26 -15.96
C ILE A 32 -4.58 -19.83 -14.67
N PHE A 33 -4.32 -18.59 -14.25
CA PHE A 33 -4.93 -17.97 -13.09
C PHE A 33 -5.73 -16.73 -13.50
N LEU A 34 -7.03 -16.73 -13.19
CA LEU A 34 -7.97 -15.67 -13.54
C LEU A 34 -8.07 -14.66 -12.40
N ASN A 35 -7.91 -13.40 -12.75
CA ASN A 35 -7.94 -12.25 -11.86
C ASN A 35 -9.08 -11.33 -12.27
N TYR A 36 -10.10 -11.25 -11.43
CA TYR A 36 -11.34 -10.53 -11.71
C TYR A 36 -11.32 -9.16 -11.05
N PHE A 37 -11.48 -8.11 -11.84
CA PHE A 37 -11.56 -6.73 -11.37
C PHE A 37 -12.93 -6.16 -11.69
N GLU A 38 -13.59 -5.57 -10.68
CA GLU A 38 -14.74 -4.69 -10.86
C GLU A 38 -14.25 -3.25 -11.01
N ILE A 39 -14.70 -2.58 -12.06
CA ILE A 39 -14.31 -1.22 -12.43
C ILE A 39 -15.54 -0.50 -12.97
N ASP A 40 -16.00 0.56 -12.31
CA ASP A 40 -17.21 1.32 -12.70
C ASP A 40 -18.47 0.45 -12.95
N ASN A 41 -18.62 -0.61 -12.14
CA ASN A 41 -19.63 -1.68 -12.24
C ASN A 41 -19.51 -2.57 -13.48
N GLN A 42 -18.32 -2.65 -14.09
CA GLN A 42 -17.98 -3.56 -15.18
C GLN A 42 -16.89 -4.53 -14.75
N MET A 43 -16.86 -5.71 -15.37
CA MET A 43 -15.88 -6.74 -15.05
C MET A 43 -14.76 -6.76 -16.09
N LEU A 44 -13.51 -6.86 -15.62
CA LEU A 44 -12.33 -7.16 -16.42
C LEU A 44 -11.65 -8.42 -15.90
N ILE A 45 -11.24 -9.30 -16.81
CA ILE A 45 -10.50 -10.51 -16.47
C ILE A 45 -9.07 -10.37 -16.98
N LEU A 46 -8.10 -10.46 -16.05
CA LEU A 46 -6.69 -10.60 -16.36
C LEU A 46 -6.22 -12.02 -16.08
N ILE A 47 -5.37 -12.56 -16.94
CA ILE A 47 -4.78 -13.88 -16.80
C ILE A 47 -3.33 -13.73 -16.36
N SER A 48 -2.93 -14.50 -15.34
CA SER A 48 -1.55 -14.59 -14.85
C SER A 48 -1.03 -16.04 -14.86
N PRO A 49 0.30 -16.24 -14.95
CA PRO A 49 0.91 -17.57 -14.97
C PRO A 49 1.01 -18.19 -13.58
N LEU A 50 0.94 -17.37 -12.53
CA LEU A 50 0.98 -17.76 -11.13
C LEU A 50 -0.16 -17.07 -10.35
N PRO A 51 -0.56 -17.63 -9.19
CA PRO A 51 -1.63 -17.05 -8.38
C PRO A 51 -1.19 -15.75 -7.72
N ILE A 52 -2.08 -14.77 -7.77
CA ILE A 52 -1.96 -13.45 -7.17
C ILE A 52 -2.91 -13.38 -5.96
N GLU A 53 -2.39 -12.91 -4.83
CA GLU A 53 -3.11 -12.69 -3.59
C GLU A 53 -3.23 -11.20 -3.37
N TYR A 54 -4.47 -10.73 -3.36
CA TYR A 54 -4.84 -9.33 -3.24
C TYR A 54 -5.02 -8.93 -1.78
N CYS A 55 -4.65 -7.68 -1.47
CA CYS A 55 -4.82 -7.07 -0.17
C CYS A 55 -5.51 -5.70 -0.34
N GLN A 56 -6.18 -5.21 0.72
CA GLN A 56 -6.91 -3.93 0.68
C GLN A 56 -5.98 -2.71 0.49
N GLN A 57 -4.71 -2.81 0.89
CA GLN A 57 -3.73 -1.73 0.73
C GLN A 57 -3.33 -1.53 -0.75
N SER A 58 -3.37 -2.59 -1.55
CA SER A 58 -2.76 -2.60 -2.89
C SER A 58 -3.53 -1.78 -3.92
N PHE A 59 -4.76 -1.38 -3.59
CA PHE A 59 -5.67 -0.65 -4.50
C PHE A 59 -5.75 0.85 -4.20
N ILE A 60 -4.96 1.37 -3.26
CA ILE A 60 -5.07 2.75 -2.79
C ILE A 60 -4.56 3.79 -3.81
N ILE A 61 -3.59 3.44 -4.67
CA ILE A 61 -2.73 4.45 -5.32
C ILE A 61 -3.22 4.92 -6.68
N PHE A 62 -3.92 4.07 -7.42
CA PHE A 62 -4.27 4.38 -8.81
C PHE A 62 -5.76 4.64 -9.03
N SER A 63 -6.66 4.02 -8.25
CA SER A 63 -8.11 4.32 -8.33
C SER A 63 -8.87 3.72 -7.16
N SER A 64 -9.76 4.49 -6.54
CA SER A 64 -10.80 3.95 -5.64
C SER A 64 -11.79 3.03 -6.37
N ASN A 65 -11.88 3.12 -7.70
CA ASN A 65 -12.91 2.45 -8.49
C ASN A 65 -12.49 1.07 -9.00
N ILE A 66 -11.24 0.64 -8.76
CA ILE A 66 -10.73 -0.68 -9.17
C ILE A 66 -10.74 -1.58 -7.94
N LEU A 67 -11.56 -2.63 -7.97
CA LEU A 67 -11.69 -3.58 -6.87
C LEU A 67 -11.50 -5.00 -7.36
N PRO A 68 -10.58 -5.79 -6.77
CA PRO A 68 -10.51 -7.21 -7.07
C PRO A 68 -11.75 -7.89 -6.49
N ARG A 69 -12.43 -8.73 -7.28
CA ARG A 69 -13.60 -9.49 -6.81
C ARG A 69 -13.24 -10.61 -5.86
N TYR A 70 -12.08 -11.22 -6.07
CA TYR A 70 -11.59 -12.33 -5.27
C TYR A 70 -10.28 -11.95 -4.62
N ARG A 71 -10.06 -12.45 -3.40
CA ARG A 71 -8.80 -12.27 -2.68
C ARG A 71 -7.64 -13.04 -3.31
N VAL A 72 -7.93 -14.16 -3.97
CA VAL A 72 -6.92 -14.99 -4.64
C VAL A 72 -7.41 -15.29 -6.05
N SER A 73 -6.49 -15.33 -7.01
CA SER A 73 -6.79 -15.72 -8.40
C SER A 73 -7.49 -17.07 -8.47
N GLN A 74 -8.46 -17.20 -9.37
CA GLN A 74 -9.12 -18.46 -9.64
C GLN A 74 -8.29 -19.32 -10.59
N LYS A 75 -8.14 -20.61 -10.27
CA LYS A 75 -7.36 -21.56 -11.07
C LYS A 75 -8.22 -22.12 -12.20
N LEU A 76 -7.72 -22.15 -13.43
CA LEU A 76 -8.38 -22.79 -14.58
C LEU A 76 -7.36 -23.54 -15.45
N LEU A 77 -7.71 -24.75 -15.88
CA LEU A 77 -6.93 -25.53 -16.84
C LEU A 77 -7.61 -25.42 -18.21
N ILE A 78 -6.86 -25.05 -19.25
CA ILE A 78 -7.36 -24.91 -20.63
C ILE A 78 -6.47 -25.68 -21.60
N SER A 79 -6.97 -25.96 -22.80
CA SER A 79 -6.15 -26.61 -23.83
C SER A 79 -5.06 -25.66 -24.35
N ILE A 80 -3.97 -26.24 -24.86
CA ILE A 80 -2.88 -25.48 -25.49
C ILE A 80 -3.37 -24.64 -26.67
N GLU A 81 -4.37 -25.12 -27.41
CA GLU A 81 -4.98 -24.39 -28.53
C GLU A 81 -5.81 -23.19 -28.03
N GLN A 82 -6.60 -23.37 -26.96
CA GLN A 82 -7.28 -22.25 -26.30
C GLN A 82 -6.28 -21.19 -25.82
N PHE A 83 -5.16 -21.62 -25.23
CA PHE A 83 -4.14 -20.71 -24.75
C PHE A 83 -3.43 -19.97 -25.91
N LYS A 84 -3.11 -20.66 -27.01
CA LYS A 84 -2.60 -20.03 -28.24
C LYS A 84 -3.54 -18.94 -28.73
N SER A 85 -4.84 -19.19 -28.76
CA SER A 85 -5.84 -18.19 -29.16
C SER A 85 -5.84 -16.98 -28.24
N ILE A 86 -5.75 -17.15 -26.92
CA ILE A 86 -5.64 -16.05 -25.96
C ILE A 86 -4.37 -15.21 -26.21
N VAL A 87 -3.22 -15.86 -26.45
CA VAL A 87 -1.95 -15.17 -26.74
C VAL A 87 -2.04 -14.38 -28.04
N SER A 88 -2.53 -15.01 -29.12
CA SER A 88 -2.72 -14.35 -30.41
C SER A 88 -3.69 -13.16 -30.32
N PHE A 89 -4.76 -13.31 -29.53
CA PHE A 89 -5.74 -12.25 -29.29
C PHE A 89 -5.07 -11.01 -28.69
N ASN A 90 -4.27 -11.20 -27.63
CA ASN A 90 -3.56 -10.10 -26.97
C ASN A 90 -2.51 -9.45 -27.88
N LEU A 91 -1.73 -10.25 -28.62
CA LEU A 91 -0.74 -9.72 -29.56
C LEU A 91 -1.38 -8.77 -30.60
N LEU A 92 -2.51 -9.17 -31.17
CA LEU A 92 -3.22 -8.40 -32.19
C LEU A 92 -3.97 -7.19 -31.58
N LEU A 93 -4.66 -7.38 -30.44
CA LEU A 93 -5.36 -6.31 -29.73
C LEU A 93 -4.41 -5.17 -29.37
N PHE A 94 -3.31 -5.47 -28.68
CA PHE A 94 -2.37 -4.45 -28.25
C PHE A 94 -1.52 -3.91 -29.40
N GLY A 95 -1.32 -4.68 -30.48
CA GLY A 95 -0.76 -4.17 -31.73
C GLY A 95 -1.60 -3.04 -32.33
N ASP A 96 -2.93 -3.20 -32.33
CA ASP A 96 -3.86 -2.17 -32.79
C ASP A 96 -3.87 -0.96 -31.83
N LEU A 97 -3.88 -1.19 -30.50
CA LEU A 97 -3.97 -0.13 -29.48
C LEU A 97 -2.69 0.70 -29.29
N TYR A 98 -1.51 0.18 -29.65
CA TYR A 98 -0.23 0.91 -29.54
C TYR A 98 0.25 1.50 -30.88
N LEU A 99 -0.48 1.31 -31.99
CA LEU A 99 -0.11 1.75 -33.35
C LEU A 99 1.26 1.20 -33.83
N THR A 100 1.66 0.01 -33.37
CA THR A 100 2.98 -0.59 -33.70
C THR A 100 3.06 -1.22 -35.09
N ASN A 101 2.06 -1.03 -35.97
CA ASN A 101 2.04 -1.57 -37.32
C ASN A 101 3.02 -0.89 -38.31
N LYS A 102 3.89 0.03 -37.86
CA LYS A 102 5.09 0.38 -38.63
C LYS A 102 6.12 -0.73 -38.43
N ALA A 103 6.19 -1.63 -39.41
CA ALA A 103 7.08 -2.80 -39.47
C ALA A 103 8.56 -2.53 -39.13
N GLN A 104 9.00 -1.27 -39.14
CA GLN A 104 10.38 -0.83 -38.83
C GLN A 104 10.70 -0.70 -37.33
N SER A 105 9.74 -0.97 -36.43
CA SER A 105 9.92 -0.81 -34.98
C SER A 105 9.60 -2.08 -34.16
N ILE A 106 9.52 -3.24 -34.81
CA ILE A 106 9.44 -4.52 -34.08
C ILE A 106 10.85 -4.78 -33.53
N PRO A 107 11.05 -4.82 -32.20
CA PRO A 107 12.35 -5.20 -31.65
C PRO A 107 12.69 -6.62 -32.14
N ASN A 108 13.96 -6.92 -32.39
CA ASN A 108 14.44 -8.28 -32.71
C ASN A 108 14.08 -9.34 -31.62
N ASN A 109 13.55 -8.91 -30.47
CA ASN A 109 13.08 -9.72 -29.34
C ASN A 109 11.54 -9.86 -29.30
N ALA A 110 10.86 -9.88 -30.45
CA ALA A 110 9.41 -10.01 -30.53
C ALA A 110 8.91 -11.28 -29.82
N ARG A 111 7.92 -11.12 -28.94
CA ARG A 111 7.30 -12.25 -28.24
C ARG A 111 6.62 -13.20 -29.21
N ASN A 112 6.83 -14.49 -28.99
CA ASN A 112 6.10 -15.57 -29.63
C ASN A 112 5.47 -16.46 -28.56
N PHE A 113 4.58 -17.36 -28.98
CA PHE A 113 3.90 -18.30 -28.09
C PHE A 113 4.87 -19.05 -27.16
N GLN A 114 6.03 -19.46 -27.67
CA GLN A 114 7.01 -20.23 -26.89
C GLN A 114 7.52 -19.46 -25.67
N THR A 115 7.67 -18.14 -25.78
CA THR A 115 8.12 -17.29 -24.66
C THR A 115 7.13 -17.23 -23.49
N PHE A 116 5.88 -17.65 -23.69
CA PHE A 116 4.88 -17.73 -22.62
C PHE A 116 4.88 -19.09 -21.90
N ILE A 117 5.31 -20.17 -22.55
CA ILE A 117 5.30 -21.53 -21.97
C ILE A 117 6.70 -22.04 -21.60
N ASN A 118 7.76 -21.44 -22.14
CA ASN A 118 9.14 -21.76 -21.80
C ASN A 118 9.79 -20.63 -20.99
N PRO A 119 10.80 -20.95 -20.15
CA PRO A 119 11.65 -19.96 -19.52
C PRO A 119 12.25 -18.99 -20.54
N ASN A 120 12.02 -17.70 -20.34
CA ASN A 120 12.60 -16.63 -21.15
C ASN A 120 13.77 -15.99 -20.37
N PRO A 121 14.97 -15.85 -20.97
CA PRO A 121 16.09 -15.17 -20.31
C PRO A 121 15.81 -13.69 -20.03
N LEU A 122 14.87 -13.07 -20.73
CA LEU A 122 14.43 -11.70 -20.49
C LEU A 122 13.19 -11.69 -19.59
N PRO A 123 13.21 -10.98 -18.43
CA PRO A 123 12.02 -10.83 -17.61
C PRO A 123 11.04 -9.92 -18.36
N GLN A 124 9.90 -10.46 -18.78
CA GLN A 124 8.84 -9.74 -19.50
C GLN A 124 7.48 -10.03 -18.84
N ILE A 125 6.50 -9.11 -18.91
CA ILE A 125 5.19 -9.25 -18.22
C ILE A 125 4.28 -10.24 -18.94
N ASN A 126 3.99 -11.39 -18.35
CA ASN A 126 3.13 -12.46 -18.85
C ASN A 126 1.67 -12.33 -18.38
N ILE A 127 1.16 -11.10 -18.31
CA ILE A 127 -0.26 -10.81 -18.04
C ILE A 127 -1.02 -10.65 -19.36
N LEU A 128 -2.19 -11.29 -19.46
CA LEU A 128 -3.04 -11.25 -20.66
C LEU A 128 -4.45 -10.78 -20.28
N VAL A 129 -5.14 -10.08 -21.19
CA VAL A 129 -6.54 -9.68 -21.04
C VAL A 129 -7.43 -10.64 -21.82
N VAL A 130 -8.62 -10.94 -21.30
CA VAL A 130 -9.65 -11.66 -22.05
C VAL A 130 -11.03 -11.03 -21.89
N PRO A 131 -11.90 -11.10 -22.92
CA PRO A 131 -13.30 -10.75 -22.78
C PRO A 131 -14.03 -11.75 -21.87
N GLY A 132 -15.01 -11.25 -21.11
CA GLY A 132 -15.83 -12.08 -20.21
C GLY A 132 -16.32 -11.31 -18.99
N VAL A 133 -17.28 -11.89 -18.27
CA VAL A 133 -17.80 -11.33 -17.00
C VAL A 133 -17.45 -12.26 -15.83
N TYR A 134 -17.87 -13.51 -15.91
CA TYR A 134 -17.61 -14.55 -14.89
C TYR A 134 -16.71 -15.68 -15.40
N SER A 135 -16.52 -15.78 -16.72
CA SER A 135 -15.66 -16.75 -17.39
C SER A 135 -15.10 -16.15 -18.66
N ILE A 136 -14.06 -16.78 -19.22
CA ILE A 136 -13.50 -16.40 -20.53
C ILE A 136 -14.58 -16.60 -21.61
N ASN A 137 -14.80 -15.58 -22.43
CA ASN A 137 -15.64 -15.68 -23.63
C ASN A 137 -14.76 -16.08 -24.82
N PHE A 138 -14.60 -17.39 -25.04
CA PHE A 138 -13.80 -17.92 -26.15
C PHE A 138 -14.41 -17.61 -27.51
N ASP A 139 -15.75 -17.60 -27.65
CA ASP A 139 -16.41 -17.28 -28.92
C ASP A 139 -16.03 -15.88 -29.41
N GLN A 140 -15.99 -14.90 -28.51
CA GLN A 140 -15.56 -13.55 -28.85
C GLN A 140 -14.06 -13.46 -29.19
N ILE A 141 -13.22 -14.28 -28.55
CA ILE A 141 -11.80 -14.39 -28.91
C ILE A 141 -11.66 -14.96 -30.32
N TYR A 142 -12.38 -16.03 -30.64
CA TYR A 142 -12.35 -16.67 -31.95
C TYR A 142 -12.91 -15.77 -33.04
N GLU A 143 -14.03 -15.08 -32.82
CA GLU A 143 -14.60 -14.10 -33.75
C GLU A 143 -13.58 -12.98 -34.06
N PHE A 144 -12.86 -12.50 -33.03
CA PHE A 144 -11.80 -11.52 -33.21
C PHE A 144 -10.62 -12.04 -34.03
N LEU A 145 -10.12 -13.23 -33.69
CA LEU A 145 -9.00 -13.84 -34.42
C LEU A 145 -9.37 -14.14 -35.87
N GLU A 146 -10.56 -14.70 -36.10
CA GLU A 146 -11.05 -15.00 -37.43
C GLU A 146 -11.17 -13.72 -38.26
N CYS A 147 -11.76 -12.66 -37.70
CA CYS A 147 -11.85 -11.34 -38.33
C CYS A 147 -10.46 -10.79 -38.72
N LYS A 148 -9.45 -10.94 -37.85
CA LYS A 148 -8.08 -10.43 -38.09
C LYS A 148 -7.27 -11.27 -39.07
N LEU A 149 -7.41 -12.60 -39.02
CA LEU A 149 -6.56 -13.53 -39.78
C LEU A 149 -7.12 -13.87 -41.15
N THR A 150 -8.45 -13.94 -41.30
CA THR A 150 -9.09 -14.34 -42.56
C THR A 150 -9.48 -13.17 -43.46
N GLN A 151 -9.29 -11.92 -43.00
CA GLN A 151 -9.78 -10.70 -43.66
C GLN A 151 -11.28 -10.73 -44.01
N LYS A 152 -12.06 -11.66 -43.44
CA LYS A 152 -13.51 -11.71 -43.62
C LYS A 152 -14.15 -10.75 -42.65
N ASN A 153 -14.31 -9.54 -43.14
CA ASN A 153 -14.95 -8.49 -42.39
C ASN A 153 -16.46 -8.58 -42.52
N GLN A 154 -17.15 -8.64 -41.38
CA GLN A 154 -18.56 -8.27 -41.38
C GLN A 154 -18.62 -6.76 -41.62
N PHE A 155 -19.21 -6.37 -42.76
CA PHE A 155 -19.53 -4.97 -43.03
C PHE A 155 -20.47 -4.43 -41.96
N ILE A 156 -20.35 -3.14 -41.67
CA ILE A 156 -21.17 -2.50 -40.65
C ILE A 156 -22.62 -2.47 -41.13
N LYS A 157 -23.48 -3.20 -40.41
CA LYS A 157 -24.91 -2.92 -40.41
C LYS A 157 -25.20 -2.00 -39.23
N PRO A 158 -25.81 -0.84 -39.47
CA PRO A 158 -26.01 0.14 -38.40
C PRO A 158 -26.99 -0.38 -37.35
N LEU A 159 -26.54 -0.26 -36.10
CA LEU A 159 -27.42 -0.12 -34.95
C LEU A 159 -27.35 1.35 -34.57
N THR A 160 -28.49 1.99 -34.31
CA THR A 160 -28.68 3.44 -34.12
C THR A 160 -27.97 4.07 -32.92
N GLN A 161 -26.90 3.46 -32.39
CA GLN A 161 -26.21 3.89 -31.17
C GLN A 161 -24.71 4.05 -31.39
N LEU A 162 -24.14 5.07 -30.72
CA LEU A 162 -22.71 5.45 -30.63
C LEU A 162 -21.74 4.34 -30.14
N ASN A 163 -22.20 3.09 -30.08
CA ASN A 163 -21.53 1.96 -29.45
C ASN A 163 -20.79 1.02 -30.43
N CYS A 164 -20.49 1.48 -31.65
CA CYS A 164 -19.86 0.65 -32.70
C CYS A 164 -18.42 1.08 -33.03
N LEU A 165 -17.47 0.14 -32.90
CA LEU A 165 -16.08 0.30 -33.33
C LEU A 165 -15.81 -0.37 -34.66
N VAL A 166 -14.92 0.23 -35.46
CA VAL A 166 -14.66 -0.19 -36.84
C VAL A 166 -13.19 -0.05 -37.21
N TYR A 167 -12.74 -0.84 -38.18
CA TYR A 167 -11.42 -0.68 -38.81
C TYR A 167 -11.50 0.03 -40.15
N THR A 168 -10.41 0.71 -40.52
CA THR A 168 -10.15 1.18 -41.90
C THR A 168 -9.10 0.31 -42.59
N THR A 169 -9.14 0.26 -43.93
CA THR A 169 -8.38 -0.70 -44.77
C THR A 169 -6.86 -0.66 -44.63
N THR A 170 -6.23 0.48 -44.34
CA THR A 170 -4.77 0.55 -44.18
C THR A 170 -4.29 1.82 -43.45
N PRO A 171 -3.50 1.71 -42.37
CA PRO A 171 -3.36 0.55 -41.47
C PRO A 171 -4.63 0.35 -40.64
N TYR A 172 -4.91 -0.87 -40.15
CA TYR A 172 -6.02 -1.19 -39.25
C TYR A 172 -6.05 -0.23 -38.05
N ARG A 173 -6.79 0.88 -38.19
CA ARG A 173 -7.02 1.86 -37.13
C ARG A 173 -8.40 1.62 -36.58
N VAL A 174 -8.49 1.48 -35.26
CA VAL A 174 -9.78 1.37 -34.58
C VAL A 174 -10.39 2.78 -34.52
N CYS A 175 -11.62 2.92 -35.00
CA CYS A 175 -12.36 4.17 -35.02
C CYS A 175 -13.74 3.97 -34.40
N ASN A 176 -14.29 5.02 -33.80
CA ASN A 176 -15.68 5.06 -33.39
C ASN A 176 -16.54 5.65 -34.52
N ILE A 177 -17.70 5.03 -34.78
CA ILE A 177 -18.68 5.62 -35.71
C ILE A 177 -19.41 6.76 -35.00
N GLN A 178 -19.35 7.95 -35.57
CA GLN A 178 -20.07 9.12 -35.07
C GLN A 178 -21.41 9.29 -35.79
N TYR A 179 -21.41 9.19 -37.12
CA TYR A 179 -22.62 9.43 -37.92
C TYR A 179 -22.64 8.55 -39.17
N GLN A 180 -23.83 8.11 -39.56
CA GLN A 180 -24.06 7.37 -40.81
C GLN A 180 -24.92 8.21 -41.74
N PHE A 181 -24.59 8.18 -43.03
CA PHE A 181 -25.37 8.82 -44.07
C PHE A 181 -25.41 7.99 -45.36
N THR A 182 -26.29 8.37 -46.27
CA THR A 182 -26.46 7.76 -47.59
C THR A 182 -26.25 8.80 -48.69
N LYS A 183 -26.33 8.37 -49.95
CA LYS A 183 -26.30 9.29 -51.10
C LYS A 183 -27.42 10.34 -51.08
N THR A 184 -28.51 10.12 -50.35
CA THR A 184 -29.68 11.00 -50.32
C THR A 184 -29.78 11.85 -49.05
N THR A 185 -28.87 11.69 -48.09
CA THR A 185 -28.88 12.46 -46.83
C THR A 185 -28.64 13.95 -47.13
N GLN A 186 -29.55 14.81 -46.69
CA GLN A 186 -29.44 16.25 -46.91
C GLN A 186 -28.33 16.84 -46.06
N LEU A 187 -27.62 17.85 -46.60
CA LEU A 187 -26.55 18.52 -45.87
C LEU A 187 -27.05 19.20 -44.58
N ILE A 188 -28.25 19.77 -44.63
CA ILE A 188 -28.89 20.42 -43.48
C ILE A 188 -29.10 19.46 -42.29
N ASP A 189 -29.46 18.20 -42.55
CA ASP A 189 -29.70 17.19 -41.51
C ASP A 189 -28.41 16.87 -40.74
N TYR A 190 -27.27 16.87 -41.44
CA TYR A 190 -25.97 16.69 -40.82
C TYR A 190 -25.56 17.91 -39.96
N PHE A 191 -25.88 19.12 -40.40
CA PHE A 191 -25.60 20.32 -39.60
C PHE A 191 -26.43 20.37 -38.33
N PHE A 192 -27.72 19.99 -38.39
CA PHE A 192 -28.52 19.83 -37.17
C PHE A 192 -27.95 18.76 -36.24
N TYR A 193 -27.46 17.63 -36.77
CA TYR A 193 -26.77 16.63 -35.96
C TYR A 193 -25.57 17.23 -35.21
N LEU A 194 -24.76 18.09 -35.85
CA LEU A 194 -23.62 18.73 -35.18
C LEU A 194 -24.05 19.70 -34.06
N ILE A 195 -25.15 20.42 -34.27
CA ILE A 195 -25.72 21.35 -33.27
C ILE A 195 -26.33 20.55 -32.10
N ASP A 196 -27.10 19.51 -32.38
CA ASP A 196 -27.73 18.65 -31.36
C ASP A 196 -26.68 17.96 -30.47
N ASN A 197 -25.49 17.68 -31.00
CA ASN A 197 -24.36 17.14 -30.25
C ASN A 197 -23.42 18.21 -29.67
N SER A 198 -23.86 19.47 -29.65
CA SER A 198 -23.12 20.61 -29.08
C SER A 198 -21.70 20.80 -29.65
N ILE A 199 -21.47 20.41 -30.92
CA ILE A 199 -20.20 20.64 -31.61
C ILE A 199 -20.10 22.09 -32.10
N TYR A 200 -21.23 22.65 -32.52
CA TYR A 200 -21.40 24.06 -32.89
C TYR A 200 -22.65 24.62 -32.22
N SER A 201 -22.67 25.94 -32.05
CA SER A 201 -23.72 26.66 -31.31
C SER A 201 -25.00 26.79 -32.14
N ASP A 202 -24.86 27.11 -33.42
CA ASP A 202 -25.98 27.30 -34.34
C ASP A 202 -25.57 27.10 -35.81
N ILE A 203 -26.54 27.21 -36.72
CA ILE A 203 -26.32 27.05 -38.16
C ILE A 203 -25.46 28.18 -38.74
N ASN A 204 -25.51 29.39 -38.17
CA ASN A 204 -24.78 30.55 -38.68
C ASN A 204 -23.28 30.38 -38.45
N GLU A 205 -22.89 29.84 -37.30
CA GLU A 205 -21.51 29.48 -36.99
C GLU A 205 -20.96 28.47 -38.02
N ILE A 206 -21.74 27.42 -38.32
CA ILE A 206 -21.38 26.42 -39.34
C ILE A 206 -21.25 27.08 -40.72
N GLN A 207 -22.21 27.91 -41.13
CA GLN A 207 -22.18 28.60 -42.42
C GLN A 207 -20.98 29.56 -42.55
N GLN A 208 -20.57 30.24 -41.47
CA GLN A 208 -19.40 31.11 -41.46
C GLN A 208 -18.09 30.30 -41.56
N ILE A 209 -17.97 29.20 -40.81
CA ILE A 209 -16.77 28.34 -40.81
C ILE A 209 -16.58 27.65 -42.15
N PHE A 210 -17.66 27.15 -42.76
CA PHE A 210 -17.60 26.44 -44.05
C PHE A 210 -17.82 27.37 -45.27
N MET A 211 -18.05 28.67 -45.05
CA MET A 211 -18.34 29.68 -46.08
C MET A 211 -19.48 29.27 -47.02
N LEU A 212 -20.64 28.94 -46.45
CA LEU A 212 -21.82 28.43 -47.17
C LEU A 212 -22.99 29.43 -47.13
N ASP A 213 -23.31 30.05 -48.27
CA ASP A 213 -24.45 30.97 -48.38
C ASP A 213 -25.81 30.27 -48.20
N ASN A 214 -25.94 29.03 -48.69
CA ASN A 214 -27.13 28.18 -48.50
C ASN A 214 -26.73 26.69 -48.42
N PRO A 215 -27.12 25.96 -47.35
CA PRO A 215 -26.84 24.53 -47.17
C PRO A 215 -27.79 23.64 -47.99
N ASN A 216 -27.84 23.85 -49.31
CA ASN A 216 -28.69 23.06 -50.22
C ASN A 216 -27.89 21.89 -50.84
N GLY A 217 -28.54 20.74 -50.98
CA GLY A 217 -27.95 19.54 -51.60
C GLY A 217 -27.61 18.43 -50.60
N THR A 218 -26.97 17.37 -51.08
CA THR A 218 -26.65 16.21 -50.25
C THR A 218 -25.29 16.36 -49.55
N LEU A 219 -25.14 15.72 -48.39
CA LEU A 219 -23.86 15.66 -47.68
C LEU A 219 -22.74 15.08 -48.57
N LEU A 220 -23.06 14.09 -49.41
CA LEU A 220 -22.10 13.48 -50.32
C LEU A 220 -21.61 14.47 -51.38
N ASP A 221 -22.50 15.29 -51.95
CA ASP A 221 -22.12 16.30 -52.94
C ASP A 221 -21.23 17.40 -52.35
N PHE A 222 -21.48 17.78 -51.09
CA PHE A 222 -20.63 18.68 -50.32
C PHE A 222 -19.21 18.11 -50.14
N LEU A 223 -19.11 16.82 -49.79
CA LEU A 223 -17.84 16.11 -49.64
C LEU A 223 -17.11 15.88 -50.98
N GLN A 224 -17.82 15.73 -52.10
CA GLN A 224 -17.23 15.61 -53.44
C GLN A 224 -16.84 16.97 -54.05
N GLY A 225 -17.35 18.08 -53.51
CA GLY A 225 -17.09 19.42 -54.02
C GLY A 225 -17.82 19.78 -55.32
N LYS A 226 -18.96 19.14 -55.63
CA LYS A 226 -19.70 19.36 -56.88
C LYS A 226 -20.38 20.73 -57.02
N TYR A 227 -20.53 21.48 -55.93
CA TYR A 227 -21.32 22.73 -55.91
C TYR A 227 -20.65 23.91 -55.18
N TYR A 228 -19.40 23.79 -54.73
CA TYR A 228 -18.78 24.77 -53.83
C TYR A 228 -17.38 25.19 -54.29
N GLN A 229 -17.13 26.50 -54.34
CA GLN A 229 -15.83 27.10 -54.68
C GLN A 229 -14.70 26.57 -53.77
N PRO A 230 -13.46 26.45 -54.27
CA PRO A 230 -12.34 25.85 -53.53
C PRO A 230 -11.71 26.88 -52.58
N SER A 231 -12.42 27.29 -51.53
CA SER A 231 -11.87 28.15 -50.49
C SER A 231 -11.76 27.37 -49.17
N VAL A 232 -10.60 27.52 -48.52
CA VAL A 232 -10.16 26.92 -47.25
C VAL A 232 -9.42 25.57 -47.36
N ASN A 233 -8.16 25.57 -46.89
CA ASN A 233 -7.26 24.42 -46.77
C ASN A 233 -7.87 23.22 -46.01
N PHE A 234 -8.79 23.48 -45.08
CA PHE A 234 -9.45 22.46 -44.24
C PHE A 234 -10.43 21.59 -45.05
N ILE A 235 -11.29 22.19 -45.87
CA ILE A 235 -12.23 21.46 -46.74
C ILE A 235 -11.45 20.66 -47.78
N GLN A 236 -10.36 21.21 -48.34
CA GLN A 236 -9.48 20.47 -49.25
C GLN A 236 -8.80 19.27 -48.58
N ALA A 237 -8.43 19.37 -47.30
CA ALA A 237 -7.86 18.26 -46.54
C ALA A 237 -8.89 17.15 -46.27
N ILE A 238 -10.14 17.50 -45.96
CA ILE A 238 -11.26 16.55 -45.85
C ILE A 238 -11.48 15.84 -47.18
N ARG A 239 -11.56 16.60 -48.29
CA ARG A 239 -11.77 16.08 -49.65
C ARG A 239 -10.65 15.14 -50.11
N LYS A 240 -9.38 15.45 -49.81
CA LYS A 240 -8.22 14.62 -50.19
C LYS A 240 -8.21 13.24 -49.51
N ASN A 241 -8.86 13.08 -48.36
CA ASN A 241 -8.81 11.85 -47.57
C ASN A 241 -10.07 10.98 -47.72
N PHE A 242 -11.05 11.40 -48.53
CA PHE A 242 -12.28 10.64 -48.75
C PHE A 242 -12.15 9.72 -49.97
N TYR A 243 -11.86 8.45 -49.69
CA TYR A 243 -11.82 7.38 -50.69
C TYR A 243 -13.00 6.44 -50.47
N TYR A 244 -13.84 6.25 -51.48
CA TYR A 244 -14.99 5.35 -51.42
C TYR A 244 -15.22 4.67 -52.77
N ASN A 245 -15.86 3.50 -52.74
CA ASN A 245 -16.23 2.76 -53.94
C ASN A 245 -17.54 3.33 -54.50
N ALA A 246 -17.66 3.50 -55.82
CA ALA A 246 -18.89 4.00 -56.44
C ALA A 246 -20.14 3.14 -56.09
N GLN A 247 -19.93 1.86 -55.78
CA GLN A 247 -20.96 0.90 -55.37
C GLN A 247 -21.42 1.09 -53.92
N ASP A 248 -20.70 1.86 -53.10
CA ASP A 248 -21.10 2.11 -51.70
C ASP A 248 -22.45 2.85 -51.66
N THR A 249 -23.38 2.33 -50.84
CA THR A 249 -24.69 2.95 -50.59
C THR A 249 -24.73 3.70 -49.25
N ASN A 250 -23.95 3.22 -48.27
CA ASN A 250 -23.80 3.84 -46.95
C ASN A 250 -22.40 4.42 -46.78
N PHE A 251 -22.34 5.53 -46.06
CA PHE A 251 -21.12 6.25 -45.72
C PHE A 251 -21.12 6.58 -44.24
N TYR A 252 -19.93 6.72 -43.69
CA TYR A 252 -19.74 6.87 -42.26
C TYR A 252 -18.72 7.96 -41.95
N ILE A 253 -19.06 8.73 -40.94
CA ILE A 253 -18.19 9.69 -40.28
C ILE A 253 -17.62 9.00 -39.06
N ILE A 254 -16.30 8.86 -39.04
CA ILE A 254 -15.61 8.13 -38.00
C ILE A 254 -14.60 9.04 -37.28
N GLN A 255 -14.46 8.80 -35.98
CA GLN A 255 -13.46 9.44 -35.15
C GLN A 255 -12.38 8.42 -34.78
N GLN A 256 -11.12 8.75 -35.03
CA GLN A 256 -10.03 7.90 -34.58
C GLN A 256 -10.01 7.84 -33.05
N ILE A 257 -9.94 6.64 -32.47
CA ILE A 257 -9.79 6.51 -31.03
C ILE A 257 -8.37 6.91 -30.62
N LYS A 258 -8.21 7.50 -29.43
CA LYS A 258 -6.88 7.69 -28.85
C LYS A 258 -6.22 6.32 -28.65
N CYS A 259 -4.96 6.20 -29.08
CA CYS A 259 -4.17 5.01 -28.77
C CYS A 259 -3.65 5.08 -27.32
N ILE A 260 -3.27 3.93 -26.73
CA ILE A 260 -2.79 3.87 -25.34
C ILE A 260 -1.61 4.83 -25.10
N ASN A 261 -0.68 4.93 -26.06
CA ASN A 261 0.44 5.87 -26.01
C ASN A 261 0.01 7.35 -25.94
N GLN A 262 -1.01 7.74 -26.71
CA GLN A 262 -1.51 9.12 -26.71
C GLN A 262 -2.24 9.47 -25.41
N MET A 263 -2.95 8.50 -24.82
CA MET A 263 -3.57 8.67 -23.51
C MET A 263 -2.50 8.89 -22.44
N HIS A 264 -1.42 8.11 -22.44
CA HIS A 264 -0.33 8.22 -21.46
C HIS A 264 0.42 9.56 -21.51
N GLN A 265 0.56 10.16 -22.69
CA GLN A 265 1.18 11.49 -22.83
C GLN A 265 0.31 12.60 -22.21
N GLN A 266 -0.99 12.36 -22.04
CA GLN A 266 -1.97 13.34 -21.57
C GLN A 266 -2.51 13.01 -20.17
N ALA A 267 -2.15 11.85 -19.62
CA ALA A 267 -2.65 11.40 -18.32
C ALA A 267 -1.68 11.80 -17.20
N ASP A 268 -2.13 12.71 -16.34
CA ASP A 268 -1.63 12.74 -14.97
C ASP A 268 -2.14 11.46 -14.30
N TYR A 269 -1.27 10.46 -14.15
CA TYR A 269 -1.55 9.11 -13.59
C TYR A 269 -2.29 9.10 -12.24
N ILE A 270 -2.47 10.26 -11.62
CA ILE A 270 -3.12 10.49 -10.32
C ILE A 270 -4.63 10.76 -10.46
N LYS A 271 -5.12 11.20 -11.63
CA LYS A 271 -6.53 11.54 -11.84
C LYS A 271 -7.16 10.61 -12.89
N ILE A 272 -7.73 9.50 -12.43
CA ILE A 272 -8.62 8.64 -13.25
C ILE A 272 -9.97 9.33 -13.52
N SER A 273 -10.21 10.53 -12.97
CA SER A 273 -11.33 11.40 -13.33
C SER A 273 -11.00 12.18 -14.62
N CYS A 274 -11.84 12.04 -15.64
CA CYS A 274 -11.86 12.96 -16.78
C CYS A 274 -11.95 14.40 -16.25
N PRO A 275 -10.98 15.30 -16.55
CA PRO A 275 -10.99 16.68 -16.05
C PRO A 275 -12.18 17.50 -16.59
N ASN A 276 -12.82 17.04 -17.66
CA ASN A 276 -13.99 17.69 -18.28
C ASN A 276 -15.34 17.16 -17.74
N CYS A 277 -15.33 16.25 -16.76
CA CYS A 277 -16.48 15.43 -16.43
C CYS A 277 -16.75 15.42 -14.92
N GLU A 278 -17.08 16.59 -14.34
CA GLU A 278 -17.52 16.70 -12.93
C GLU A 278 -19.00 16.30 -12.73
N ASN A 279 -19.76 16.05 -13.81
CA ASN A 279 -21.20 15.80 -13.76
C ASN A 279 -21.59 14.42 -14.33
N GLY A 280 -21.54 13.37 -13.50
CA GLY A 280 -22.40 12.17 -13.54
C GLY A 280 -22.49 11.28 -14.80
N ASN A 281 -22.05 11.73 -15.97
CA ASN A 281 -22.08 11.00 -17.22
C ASN A 281 -20.76 10.25 -17.42
N LYS A 282 -20.85 8.93 -17.62
CA LYS A 282 -19.67 8.06 -17.81
C LYS A 282 -18.89 8.49 -19.06
N CYS A 283 -17.79 9.20 -18.86
CA CYS A 283 -16.90 9.65 -19.94
C CYS A 283 -16.12 8.47 -20.53
N THR A 284 -16.07 8.36 -21.85
CA THR A 284 -15.22 7.40 -22.57
C THR A 284 -13.86 8.02 -22.86
N LEU A 285 -12.75 7.40 -22.42
CA LEU A 285 -11.39 7.91 -22.69
C LEU A 285 -11.00 7.80 -24.17
N LEU A 286 -11.80 7.08 -24.96
CA LEU A 286 -11.72 7.01 -26.42
C LEU A 286 -11.93 8.36 -27.12
N SER A 287 -12.57 9.35 -26.47
CA SER A 287 -12.86 10.65 -27.10
C SER A 287 -11.61 11.51 -27.28
N SER A 288 -11.32 11.91 -28.52
CA SER A 288 -10.21 12.81 -28.87
C SER A 288 -10.66 14.27 -28.93
N ASN A 289 -9.95 15.17 -28.26
CA ASN A 289 -10.11 16.63 -28.45
C ASN A 289 -9.67 17.06 -29.86
N ASN A 290 -8.83 16.24 -30.52
CA ASN A 290 -8.52 16.40 -31.93
C ASN A 290 -9.73 15.94 -32.74
N GLN A 291 -10.48 16.90 -33.29
CA GLN A 291 -11.63 16.71 -34.18
C GLN A 291 -11.23 16.21 -35.58
N GLN A 292 -10.16 15.40 -35.70
CA GLN A 292 -9.82 14.80 -37.00
C GLN A 292 -10.89 13.76 -37.35
N ILE A 293 -11.89 14.24 -38.09
CA ILE A 293 -12.99 13.47 -38.63
C ILE A 293 -12.50 12.80 -39.92
N TYR A 294 -12.72 11.49 -40.01
CA TYR A 294 -12.46 10.72 -41.23
C TYR A 294 -13.79 10.29 -41.84
N PHE A 295 -13.77 10.13 -43.16
CA PHE A 295 -14.92 9.67 -43.93
C PHE A 295 -14.56 8.36 -44.61
N ALA A 296 -15.47 7.40 -44.56
CA ALA A 296 -15.26 6.09 -45.15
C ALA A 296 -16.56 5.53 -45.73
N GLY A 297 -16.46 4.87 -46.89
CA GLY A 297 -17.56 4.10 -47.45
C GLY A 297 -17.74 2.76 -46.74
N GLU A 298 -18.92 2.18 -46.83
CA GLU A 298 -19.22 0.86 -46.23
C GLU A 298 -18.20 -0.21 -46.64
N SER A 299 -17.76 -0.22 -47.90
CA SER A 299 -16.77 -1.20 -48.40
C SER A 299 -15.39 -1.10 -47.76
N SER A 300 -15.02 0.04 -47.16
CA SER A 300 -13.72 0.23 -46.52
C SER A 300 -13.75 0.05 -45.00
N LEU A 301 -14.92 -0.26 -44.45
CA LEU A 301 -15.13 -0.39 -43.02
C LEU A 301 -15.54 -1.78 -42.58
N PHE A 302 -14.95 -2.19 -41.47
CA PHE A 302 -15.07 -3.54 -40.96
C PHE A 302 -15.41 -3.52 -39.47
N LYS A 303 -16.40 -4.32 -39.06
CA LYS A 303 -16.83 -4.40 -37.66
C LYS A 303 -15.67 -4.87 -36.78
N TYR A 304 -15.41 -4.13 -35.71
CA TYR A 304 -14.51 -4.56 -34.65
C TYR A 304 -15.29 -5.48 -33.70
N PRO A 305 -14.96 -6.78 -33.58
CA PRO A 305 -15.80 -7.76 -32.87
C PRO A 305 -15.66 -7.72 -31.34
N LEU A 306 -15.36 -6.54 -30.78
CA LEU A 306 -15.29 -6.30 -29.34
C LEU A 306 -16.14 -5.08 -28.98
N SER A 307 -16.76 -5.12 -27.80
CA SER A 307 -17.62 -4.02 -27.34
C SER A 307 -16.80 -2.76 -27.01
N ILE A 308 -17.38 -1.57 -27.23
CA ILE A 308 -16.79 -0.29 -26.81
C ILE A 308 -16.42 -0.32 -25.32
N LYS A 309 -17.30 -0.86 -24.47
CA LYS A 309 -17.09 -0.93 -23.02
C LYS A 309 -15.83 -1.70 -22.67
N PHE A 310 -15.60 -2.86 -23.28
CA PHE A 310 -14.39 -3.65 -23.05
C PHE A 310 -13.13 -2.90 -23.50
N ILE A 311 -13.16 -2.28 -24.69
CA ILE A 311 -12.00 -1.55 -25.22
C ILE A 311 -11.69 -0.29 -24.42
N ASP A 312 -12.71 0.48 -24.07
CA ASP A 312 -12.56 1.62 -23.17
C ASP A 312 -11.96 1.15 -21.84
N LEU A 313 -12.49 0.09 -21.23
CA LEU A 313 -12.00 -0.42 -19.96
C LEU A 313 -10.51 -0.82 -20.01
N VAL A 314 -10.09 -1.54 -21.05
CA VAL A 314 -8.69 -1.92 -21.26
C VAL A 314 -7.81 -0.69 -21.44
N CYS A 315 -8.20 0.25 -22.31
CA CYS A 315 -7.44 1.49 -22.53
C CYS A 315 -7.28 2.32 -21.25
N ARG A 316 -8.32 2.36 -20.41
CA ARG A 316 -8.34 3.14 -19.16
C ARG A 316 -7.48 2.53 -18.05
N THR A 317 -7.53 1.22 -17.89
CA THR A 317 -7.11 0.57 -16.64
C THR A 317 -5.91 -0.34 -16.79
N PHE A 318 -5.55 -0.75 -18.00
CA PHE A 318 -4.49 -1.74 -18.20
C PHE A 318 -3.17 -1.34 -17.57
N SER A 319 -2.65 -0.14 -17.87
CA SER A 319 -1.38 0.32 -17.29
C SER A 319 -1.44 0.49 -15.76
N PRO A 320 -2.44 1.18 -15.17
CA PRO A 320 -2.63 1.20 -13.72
C PRO A 320 -2.67 -0.19 -13.07
N LEU A 321 -3.39 -1.14 -13.67
CA LEU A 321 -3.50 -2.52 -13.18
C LEU A 321 -2.16 -3.23 -13.22
N ILE A 322 -1.38 -3.09 -14.31
CA ILE A 322 -0.04 -3.69 -14.38
C ILE A 322 0.87 -3.13 -13.27
N CYS A 323 0.86 -1.81 -13.05
CA CYS A 323 1.62 -1.21 -11.95
C CYS A 323 1.18 -1.75 -10.58
N GLN A 324 -0.13 -1.85 -10.33
CA GLN A 324 -0.67 -2.46 -9.11
C GLN A 324 -0.24 -3.92 -8.95
N LEU A 325 -0.33 -4.72 -10.01
CA LEU A 325 0.06 -6.13 -9.99
C LEU A 325 1.57 -6.29 -9.72
N MET A 326 2.43 -5.41 -10.24
CA MET A 326 3.87 -5.42 -9.93
C MET A 326 4.12 -5.19 -8.44
N LEU A 327 3.39 -4.25 -7.83
CA LEU A 327 3.48 -3.96 -6.40
C LEU A 327 3.02 -5.16 -5.57
N ILE A 328 1.85 -5.73 -5.91
CA ILE A 328 1.32 -6.95 -5.26
C ILE A 328 2.33 -8.10 -5.38
N ALA A 329 2.91 -8.30 -6.56
CA ALA A 329 3.92 -9.32 -6.76
C ALA A 329 5.14 -9.09 -5.85
N ASN A 330 5.62 -7.86 -5.70
CA ASN A 330 6.71 -7.57 -4.75
C ASN A 330 6.36 -7.98 -3.31
N ALA A 331 5.14 -7.67 -2.83
CA ALA A 331 4.69 -8.09 -1.49
C ALA A 331 4.59 -9.61 -1.35
N GLN A 332 4.04 -10.29 -2.34
CA GLN A 332 3.95 -11.75 -2.32
C GLN A 332 5.34 -12.40 -2.31
N ASN A 333 6.25 -11.91 -3.15
CA ASN A 333 7.61 -12.44 -3.22
C ASN A 333 8.39 -12.17 -1.93
N ALA A 334 8.20 -11.01 -1.30
CA ALA A 334 8.72 -10.75 0.04
C ALA A 334 8.13 -11.75 1.05
N THR A 335 6.82 -11.99 1.02
CA THR A 335 6.12 -12.96 1.89
C THR A 335 6.69 -14.37 1.74
N TYR A 336 6.99 -14.83 0.52
CA TYR A 336 7.65 -16.12 0.27
C TYR A 336 9.09 -16.15 0.78
N LYS A 337 9.86 -15.10 0.50
CA LYS A 337 11.26 -15.01 0.92
C LYS A 337 11.43 -15.02 2.43
N ILE A 338 10.48 -14.46 3.17
CA ILE A 338 10.48 -14.52 4.63
C ILE A 338 9.83 -15.78 5.19
N GLY A 339 9.48 -16.78 4.36
CA GLY A 339 8.89 -18.04 4.84
C GLY A 339 7.46 -17.92 5.38
N ARG A 340 6.67 -16.94 4.90
CA ARG A 340 5.28 -16.68 5.34
C ARG A 340 5.16 -16.45 6.86
N LEU A 341 6.20 -15.87 7.47
CA LEU A 341 6.23 -15.56 8.90
C LEU A 341 5.26 -14.44 9.29
N ALA A 342 4.90 -13.54 8.36
CA ALA A 342 3.90 -12.50 8.56
C ALA A 342 2.76 -12.58 7.54
N HIS A 343 1.65 -11.89 7.82
CA HIS A 343 0.55 -11.72 6.87
C HIS A 343 0.95 -10.80 5.72
N ILE A 344 0.48 -11.10 4.49
CA ILE A 344 0.79 -10.33 3.28
C ILE A 344 0.51 -8.83 3.43
N GLN A 345 -0.57 -8.45 4.13
CA GLN A 345 -0.94 -7.06 4.39
C GLN A 345 0.12 -6.31 5.21
N ARG A 346 0.78 -6.99 6.16
CA ARG A 346 1.86 -6.40 6.96
C ARG A 346 3.17 -6.36 6.21
N ILE A 347 3.38 -7.30 5.29
CA ILE A 347 4.54 -7.28 4.39
C ILE A 347 4.44 -6.16 3.37
N GLU A 348 3.26 -5.96 2.78
CA GLU A 348 3.01 -4.84 1.90
C GLU A 348 3.27 -3.50 2.59
N GLU A 349 2.78 -3.34 3.82
CA GLU A 349 3.06 -2.17 4.66
C GLU A 349 4.56 -2.00 4.95
N ALA A 350 5.24 -3.08 5.35
CA ALA A 350 6.68 -3.05 5.70
C ALA A 350 7.60 -2.73 4.52
N ILE A 351 7.19 -3.05 3.27
CA ILE A 351 7.98 -2.71 2.07
C ILE A 351 7.47 -1.45 1.37
N SER A 352 6.47 -0.77 1.91
CA SER A 352 5.89 0.46 1.37
C SER A 352 6.57 1.70 1.94
N CYS A 353 7.20 2.51 1.10
CA CYS A 353 7.80 3.78 1.53
C CYS A 353 6.75 4.87 1.79
N PRO A 354 7.05 5.88 2.62
CA PRO A 354 6.17 7.05 2.81
C PRO A 354 5.87 7.80 1.51
N SER A 355 6.80 7.75 0.55
CA SER A 355 6.60 8.31 -0.79
C SER A 355 5.56 7.56 -1.62
N PHE A 356 5.32 6.28 -1.32
CA PHE A 356 4.31 5.43 -1.95
C PHE A 356 2.94 5.59 -1.30
N ASN A 357 2.91 5.51 0.03
CA ASN A 357 1.70 5.66 0.81
C ASN A 357 2.01 6.43 2.10
N SER A 358 1.64 7.70 2.15
CA SER A 358 1.89 8.55 3.32
C SER A 358 1.03 8.16 4.53
N GLN A 359 -0.11 7.48 4.30
CA GLN A 359 -1.06 7.07 5.34
C GLN A 359 -0.67 5.74 6.00
N ARG A 360 -0.09 4.82 5.21
CA ARG A 360 0.22 3.47 5.65
C ARG A 360 1.48 2.96 4.96
N ASN A 361 2.58 3.04 5.69
CA ASN A 361 3.93 2.69 5.25
C ASN A 361 4.68 1.97 6.37
N TYR A 362 5.94 1.66 6.11
CA TYR A 362 6.77 0.87 7.01
C TYR A 362 6.98 1.48 8.40
N GLN A 363 6.81 2.80 8.58
CA GLN A 363 7.34 3.52 9.75
C GLN A 363 6.67 3.15 11.10
N ASN A 364 5.38 2.80 11.10
CA ASN A 364 4.75 2.30 12.34
C ASN A 364 5.23 0.90 12.71
N LEU A 365 5.41 0.05 11.69
CA LEU A 365 5.96 -1.29 11.87
C LEU A 365 7.44 -1.24 12.25
N GLU A 366 8.20 -0.26 11.73
CA GLU A 366 9.60 0.02 12.09
C GLU A 366 9.70 0.29 13.59
N MET A 367 8.89 1.22 14.11
CA MET A 367 8.91 1.51 15.54
C MET A 367 8.57 0.30 16.41
N LEU A 368 7.58 -0.49 15.99
CA LEU A 368 7.25 -1.72 16.71
C LEU A 368 8.38 -2.76 16.60
N GLY A 369 9.02 -2.86 15.44
CA GLY A 369 10.14 -3.74 15.20
C GLY A 369 11.36 -3.38 16.04
N ASP A 370 11.70 -2.10 16.11
CA ASP A 370 12.79 -1.56 16.93
C ASP A 370 12.63 -1.99 18.39
N VAL A 371 11.45 -1.77 19.00
CA VAL A 371 11.22 -2.15 20.40
C VAL A 371 11.28 -3.67 20.63
N VAL A 372 10.82 -4.47 19.66
CA VAL A 372 10.90 -5.94 19.74
C VAL A 372 12.35 -6.42 19.62
N ILE A 373 13.14 -5.85 18.70
CA ILE A 373 14.56 -6.17 18.55
C ILE A 373 15.33 -5.74 19.80
N LYS A 374 15.06 -4.53 20.32
CA LYS A 374 15.65 -4.01 21.56
C LYS A 374 15.37 -4.95 22.73
N TYR A 375 14.13 -5.39 22.92
CA TYR A 375 13.79 -6.36 23.96
C TYR A 375 14.51 -7.71 23.80
N LEU A 376 14.44 -8.33 22.61
CA LEU A 376 15.05 -9.65 22.39
C LEU A 376 16.57 -9.63 22.53
N THR A 377 17.22 -8.56 22.08
CA THR A 377 18.66 -8.37 22.24
C THR A 377 19.03 -8.07 23.69
N SER A 378 18.28 -7.21 24.39
CA SER A 378 18.47 -6.97 25.83
C SER A 378 18.33 -8.25 26.65
N ALA A 379 17.27 -9.05 26.42
CA ALA A 379 17.06 -10.33 27.09
C ALA A 379 18.24 -11.28 26.87
N MET A 380 18.68 -11.45 25.61
CA MET A 380 19.82 -12.30 25.28
C MET A 380 21.13 -11.85 25.92
N LEU A 381 21.39 -10.54 25.95
CA LEU A 381 22.60 -10.00 26.58
C LEU A 381 22.55 -10.08 28.10
N PHE A 382 21.36 -9.94 28.70
CA PHE A 382 21.16 -10.06 30.14
C PHE A 382 21.52 -11.46 30.67
N GLU A 383 21.31 -12.51 29.85
CA GLU A 383 21.70 -13.89 30.16
C GLU A 383 23.23 -14.11 30.19
N GLU A 384 24.01 -13.25 29.54
CA GLU A 384 25.44 -13.44 29.34
C GLU A 384 26.24 -12.99 30.58
N THR A 385 26.79 -13.95 31.31
CA THR A 385 27.54 -13.74 32.57
C THR A 385 28.82 -12.91 32.41
N ARG A 386 29.32 -12.79 31.19
CA ARG A 386 30.48 -11.97 30.79
C ARG A 386 30.22 -10.46 30.91
N PHE A 387 28.96 -10.02 30.83
CA PHE A 387 28.61 -8.62 30.97
C PHE A 387 28.18 -8.34 32.41
N LYS A 388 29.06 -7.69 33.17
CA LYS A 388 28.86 -7.40 34.59
C LYS A 388 28.31 -6.00 34.88
N THR A 389 28.29 -5.11 33.89
CA THR A 389 27.90 -3.71 34.05
C THR A 389 26.88 -3.30 33.00
N GLU A 390 26.00 -2.38 33.34
CA GLU A 390 25.03 -1.77 32.40
C GLU A 390 25.74 -1.23 31.16
N ARG A 391 26.84 -0.49 31.34
CA ARG A 391 27.60 0.09 30.22
C ARG A 391 28.06 -0.95 29.22
N ALA A 392 28.49 -2.12 29.68
CA ALA A 392 28.93 -3.20 28.81
C ALA A 392 27.75 -3.82 28.03
N LEU A 393 26.60 -3.99 28.69
CA LEU A 393 25.36 -4.46 28.08
C LEU A 393 24.84 -3.49 27.02
N THR A 394 24.78 -2.20 27.35
CA THR A 394 24.35 -1.13 26.44
C THR A 394 25.26 -1.04 25.22
N THR A 395 26.58 -1.10 25.41
CA THR A 395 27.55 -1.11 24.29
C THR A 395 27.34 -2.32 23.38
N ALA A 396 27.13 -3.51 23.95
CA ALA A 396 26.88 -4.73 23.19
C ALA A 396 25.55 -4.68 22.44
N ARG A 397 24.48 -4.15 23.07
CA ARG A 397 23.16 -3.96 22.47
C ARG A 397 23.24 -3.05 21.26
N VAL A 398 23.84 -1.86 21.41
CA VAL A 398 24.01 -0.89 20.32
C VAL A 398 24.73 -1.53 19.14
N HIS A 399 25.79 -2.32 19.38
CA HIS A 399 26.51 -3.00 18.30
C HIS A 399 25.62 -3.95 17.50
N LEU A 400 24.74 -4.70 18.16
CA LEU A 400 23.81 -5.66 17.55
C LEU A 400 22.63 -5.02 16.80
N ILE A 401 22.29 -3.78 17.11
CA ILE A 401 21.13 -3.09 16.52
C ILE A 401 21.52 -1.88 15.65
N THR A 402 22.81 -1.73 15.31
CA THR A 402 23.23 -0.62 14.45
C THR A 402 22.58 -0.71 13.06
N ASN A 403 22.19 0.43 12.49
CA ASN A 403 21.68 0.50 11.11
C ASN A 403 22.65 -0.15 10.10
N LYS A 404 23.95 -0.09 10.39
CA LYS A 404 24.97 -0.77 9.58
C LYS A 404 24.80 -2.28 9.58
N TYR A 405 24.64 -2.89 10.74
CA TYR A 405 24.43 -4.33 10.88
C TYR A 405 23.07 -4.74 10.30
N LEU A 406 22.00 -4.02 10.62
CA LEU A 406 20.64 -4.32 10.14
C LEU A 406 20.53 -4.23 8.61
N SER A 407 21.17 -3.24 7.98
CA SER A 407 21.28 -3.15 6.53
C SER A 407 22.06 -4.31 5.91
N GLN A 408 23.14 -4.77 6.56
CA GLN A 408 23.94 -5.90 6.07
C GLN A 408 23.13 -7.21 6.04
N ILE A 409 22.35 -7.48 7.09
CA ILE A 409 21.49 -8.68 7.14
C ILE A 409 20.26 -8.53 6.24
N TYR A 410 19.69 -7.33 6.09
CA TYR A 410 18.63 -7.04 5.10
C TYR A 410 19.08 -7.39 3.68
N GLY A 411 20.34 -7.09 3.32
CA GLY A 411 20.90 -7.38 1.99
C GLY A 411 20.79 -8.85 1.56
N GLN A 412 20.62 -9.79 2.50
CA GLN A 412 20.41 -11.21 2.21
C GLN A 412 19.02 -11.51 1.64
N LEU A 413 18.00 -10.71 1.99
CA LEU A 413 16.62 -10.90 1.54
C LEU A 413 16.40 -10.44 0.10
N LYS A 414 17.16 -9.44 -0.36
CA LYS A 414 17.07 -8.86 -1.72
C LYS A 414 15.62 -8.50 -2.09
N LEU A 415 14.91 -7.81 -1.20
CA LEU A 415 13.51 -7.43 -1.41
C LEU A 415 13.41 -6.19 -2.29
N ASN A 416 12.36 -6.13 -3.11
CA ASN A 416 11.99 -4.93 -3.86
C ASN A 416 11.02 -4.12 -3.01
N ILE A 417 11.25 -2.82 -2.92
CA ILE A 417 10.41 -1.90 -2.16
C ILE A 417 9.41 -1.19 -3.06
N MET A 418 8.29 -0.76 -2.48
CA MET A 418 7.28 0.04 -3.15
C MET A 418 7.57 1.52 -2.93
N ASN A 419 7.90 2.24 -4.00
CA ASN A 419 8.09 3.69 -4.01
C ASN A 419 7.33 4.32 -5.19
N THR A 420 7.04 5.62 -5.11
CA THR A 420 6.37 6.37 -6.20
C THR A 420 7.24 6.59 -7.43
N LYS A 421 8.55 6.28 -7.39
CA LYS A 421 9.47 6.43 -8.52
C LYS A 421 9.41 5.28 -9.52
N LEU A 422 8.26 4.61 -9.64
CA LEU A 422 7.94 3.83 -10.83
C LEU A 422 7.78 4.81 -12.00
N ASN A 423 8.91 5.20 -12.58
CA ASN A 423 9.02 6.15 -13.70
C ASN A 423 8.21 5.62 -14.89
N SER A 424 7.00 6.12 -15.04
CA SER A 424 6.07 5.87 -16.16
C SER A 424 6.47 6.59 -17.46
N LYS A 425 7.72 7.03 -17.61
CA LYS A 425 8.07 7.97 -18.68
C LYS A 425 7.92 7.40 -20.09
N LYS A 426 7.89 6.07 -20.28
CA LYS A 426 7.34 5.40 -21.47
C LYS A 426 6.93 3.97 -21.11
N MET A 427 5.64 3.72 -20.82
CA MET A 427 5.16 2.34 -20.91
C MET A 427 5.07 1.96 -22.39
N LEU A 428 6.08 1.21 -22.85
CA LEU A 428 6.09 0.57 -24.16
C LEU A 428 5.00 -0.51 -24.21
N ASN A 429 4.69 -1.01 -25.40
CA ASN A 429 3.78 -2.15 -25.55
C ASN A 429 4.21 -3.27 -24.59
N HIS A 430 3.37 -3.67 -23.63
CA HIS A 430 3.73 -4.70 -22.63
C HIS A 430 4.02 -6.08 -23.26
N MET A 431 3.57 -6.30 -24.50
CA MET A 431 3.96 -7.45 -25.32
C MET A 431 5.41 -7.37 -25.82
N SER A 432 6.11 -6.27 -25.56
CA SER A 432 7.51 -6.01 -25.92
C SER A 432 8.33 -5.48 -24.74
N MET A 433 7.71 -5.18 -23.59
CA MET A 433 8.38 -4.65 -22.40
C MET A 433 9.29 -5.70 -21.76
N ILE A 434 10.55 -5.34 -21.58
CA ILE A 434 11.47 -5.98 -20.65
C ILE A 434 11.32 -5.23 -19.33
N ILE A 435 11.15 -5.93 -18.22
CA ILE A 435 10.76 -5.31 -16.94
C ILE A 435 11.94 -4.53 -16.28
N ASN A 436 13.13 -4.50 -16.89
CA ASN A 436 14.37 -3.94 -16.30
C ASN A 436 15.10 -2.93 -17.21
N GLU A 437 14.44 -1.91 -17.73
CA GLU A 437 15.14 -0.84 -18.49
C GLU A 437 15.76 0.27 -17.60
N GLN A 438 15.53 0.30 -16.29
CA GLN A 438 16.16 1.28 -15.38
C GLN A 438 16.74 0.61 -14.12
N GLU A 439 17.94 1.04 -13.72
CA GLU A 439 18.50 0.71 -12.41
C GLU A 439 17.60 1.29 -11.31
N ASP A 440 16.91 0.43 -10.56
CA ASP A 440 16.19 0.86 -9.37
C ASP A 440 17.16 1.63 -8.45
N PRO A 441 16.77 2.80 -7.94
CA PRO A 441 17.62 3.54 -7.03
C PRO A 441 17.96 2.67 -5.82
N LYS A 442 19.24 2.42 -5.59
CA LYS A 442 19.71 1.67 -4.42
C LYS A 442 19.18 2.33 -3.16
N LEU A 443 18.50 1.54 -2.33
CA LEU A 443 18.07 1.96 -0.99
C LEU A 443 19.28 2.46 -0.19
N SER A 444 19.09 3.57 0.53
CA SER A 444 20.08 4.01 1.51
C SER A 444 20.23 2.97 2.62
N GLN A 445 21.40 2.94 3.26
CA GLN A 445 21.66 2.05 4.39
C GLN A 445 20.63 2.23 5.52
N LYS A 446 20.22 3.47 5.78
CA LYS A 446 19.19 3.78 6.76
C LYS A 446 17.87 3.10 6.39
N GLN A 447 17.35 3.35 5.19
CA GLN A 447 16.08 2.75 4.76
C GLN A 447 16.09 1.21 4.80
N GLN A 448 17.23 0.58 4.49
CA GLN A 448 17.34 -0.89 4.60
C GLN A 448 17.21 -1.37 6.04
N ALA A 449 17.76 -0.64 7.01
CA ALA A 449 17.60 -0.93 8.43
C ALA A 449 16.15 -0.70 8.88
N ASP A 450 15.57 0.45 8.55
CA ASP A 450 14.18 0.80 8.89
C ASP A 450 13.19 -0.27 8.36
N ILE A 451 13.40 -0.76 7.12
CA ILE A 451 12.57 -1.82 6.53
C ILE A 451 12.82 -3.18 7.22
N TYR A 452 14.06 -3.47 7.62
CA TYR A 452 14.35 -4.69 8.37
C TYR A 452 13.58 -4.71 9.70
N GLU A 453 13.58 -3.58 10.41
CA GLU A 453 12.81 -3.39 11.63
C GLU A 453 11.31 -3.52 11.34
N ALA A 454 10.81 -2.90 10.27
CA ALA A 454 9.41 -3.03 9.87
C ALA A 454 9.00 -4.49 9.58
N LEU A 455 9.87 -5.29 8.96
CA LEU A 455 9.62 -6.73 8.76
C LEU A 455 9.61 -7.49 10.09
N CYS A 456 10.44 -7.08 11.05
CA CYS A 456 10.40 -7.64 12.40
C CYS A 456 9.06 -7.32 13.09
N GLY A 457 8.61 -6.05 13.03
CA GLY A 457 7.30 -5.64 13.50
C GLY A 457 6.16 -6.43 12.84
N ALA A 458 6.23 -6.63 11.52
CA ALA A 458 5.25 -7.41 10.76
C ALA A 458 5.18 -8.88 11.22
N CYS A 459 6.33 -9.51 11.49
CA CYS A 459 6.39 -10.89 12.01
C CYS A 459 5.82 -10.99 13.43
N TYR A 460 6.08 -9.98 14.26
CA TYR A 460 5.63 -9.95 15.65
C TYR A 460 4.11 -9.74 15.78
N ILE A 461 3.51 -8.78 15.06
CA ILE A 461 2.07 -8.43 15.16
C ILE A 461 1.14 -9.61 14.93
N LYS A 462 1.55 -10.56 14.09
CA LYS A 462 0.72 -11.70 13.69
C LYS A 462 0.08 -12.41 14.89
N ASN A 463 0.84 -12.60 15.96
CA ASN A 463 0.36 -13.23 17.20
C ASN A 463 0.68 -12.43 18.48
N TYR A 464 1.43 -11.32 18.36
CA TYR A 464 2.05 -10.61 19.48
C TYR A 464 2.92 -11.53 20.35
N GLU A 465 3.61 -12.46 19.69
CA GLU A 465 4.49 -13.46 20.28
C GLU A 465 5.84 -13.47 19.56
N PHE A 466 6.90 -13.86 20.27
CA PHE A 466 8.26 -13.81 19.74
C PHE A 466 8.60 -14.95 18.77
N LYS A 467 7.75 -15.97 18.62
CA LYS A 467 8.05 -17.18 17.85
C LYS A 467 8.38 -16.87 16.38
N ASP A 468 7.52 -16.14 15.69
CA ASP A 468 7.72 -15.82 14.27
C ASP A 468 8.90 -14.87 14.09
N GLN A 469 9.13 -13.96 15.04
CA GLN A 469 10.29 -13.07 15.06
C GLN A 469 11.62 -13.84 15.22
N ILE A 470 11.69 -14.82 16.12
CA ILE A 470 12.88 -15.65 16.31
C ILE A 470 13.15 -16.50 15.05
N ASN A 471 12.10 -16.99 14.39
CA ASN A 471 12.25 -17.67 13.10
C ASN A 471 12.77 -16.72 12.02
N PHE A 472 12.36 -15.46 12.03
CA PHE A 472 12.87 -14.43 11.11
C PHE A 472 14.36 -14.14 11.38
N PHE A 473 14.76 -14.01 12.64
CA PHE A 473 16.18 -13.90 13.02
C PHE A 473 17.03 -15.06 12.53
N LYS A 474 16.53 -16.30 12.63
CA LYS A 474 17.22 -17.48 12.09
C LYS A 474 17.36 -17.40 10.57
N LEU A 475 16.30 -17.02 9.87
CA LEU A 475 16.29 -16.88 8.42
C LEU A 475 17.34 -15.87 7.95
N THR A 476 17.44 -14.71 8.62
CA THR A 476 18.35 -13.63 8.24
C THR A 476 19.74 -13.76 8.86
N LYS A 477 19.99 -14.84 9.60
CA LYS A 477 21.23 -15.07 10.37
C LYS A 477 21.56 -13.91 11.32
N PHE A 478 20.54 -13.33 11.93
CA PHE A 478 20.71 -12.41 13.04
C PHE A 478 21.42 -13.15 14.17
N GLN A 479 22.36 -12.50 14.87
CA GLN A 479 23.18 -13.10 15.93
C GLN A 479 22.38 -13.31 17.24
N PHE A 480 21.26 -14.03 17.15
CA PHE A 480 20.38 -14.34 18.26
C PHE A 480 20.64 -15.75 18.80
N TYR A 481 20.93 -15.87 20.09
CA TYR A 481 21.27 -17.13 20.76
C TYR A 481 20.69 -17.24 22.18
N GLY A 482 19.54 -16.59 22.43
CA GLY A 482 18.84 -16.63 23.71
C GLY A 482 18.53 -18.05 24.21
N LYS A 483 18.74 -18.30 25.50
CA LYS A 483 18.65 -19.62 26.14
C LYS A 483 17.49 -19.73 27.13
N VAL A 484 17.17 -18.66 27.87
CA VAL A 484 16.14 -18.69 28.91
C VAL A 484 14.75 -18.56 28.28
N GLN A 485 14.06 -19.68 28.12
CA GLN A 485 12.78 -19.75 27.40
C GLN A 485 11.72 -18.76 27.93
N GLN A 486 11.73 -18.47 29.24
CA GLN A 486 10.81 -17.55 29.88
C GLN A 486 10.89 -16.13 29.31
N PHE A 487 12.07 -15.67 28.87
CA PHE A 487 12.24 -14.34 28.29
C PHE A 487 11.71 -14.26 26.86
N TYR A 488 11.51 -15.40 26.20
CA TYR A 488 11.16 -15.49 24.78
C TYR A 488 9.76 -16.07 24.54
N ARG A 489 8.92 -16.09 25.58
CA ARG A 489 7.54 -16.59 25.54
C ARG A 489 6.61 -15.63 26.28
N GLY A 490 5.31 -15.74 26.01
CA GLY A 490 4.28 -14.88 26.60
C GLY A 490 3.89 -13.70 25.71
N LYS A 491 2.92 -12.91 26.19
CA LYS A 491 2.34 -11.78 25.47
C LYS A 491 2.40 -10.53 26.35
N PRO A 492 3.05 -9.44 25.91
CA PRO A 492 3.05 -8.17 26.62
C PRO A 492 1.76 -7.40 26.32
N LEU A 493 0.59 -8.03 26.46
CA LEU A 493 -0.70 -7.47 26.07
C LEU A 493 -1.61 -7.28 27.29
N ILE A 494 -2.09 -6.06 27.45
CA ILE A 494 -3.07 -5.66 28.46
C ILE A 494 -4.48 -5.93 27.91
N ASP A 495 -5.39 -6.35 28.78
CA ASP A 495 -6.80 -6.50 28.43
C ASP A 495 -7.56 -5.18 28.62
N PHE A 496 -7.95 -4.54 27.51
CA PHE A 496 -8.71 -3.29 27.49
C PHE A 496 -10.24 -3.49 27.35
N GLN A 497 -10.77 -4.71 27.53
CA GLN A 497 -12.21 -4.95 27.44
C GLN A 497 -13.03 -3.94 28.26
N GLN A 498 -13.99 -3.31 27.60
CA GLN A 498 -14.82 -2.24 28.15
C GLN A 498 -15.76 -2.81 29.21
N ASN A 499 -15.65 -2.33 30.45
CA ASN A 499 -16.78 -2.43 31.37
C ASN A 499 -17.84 -1.43 30.89
N PRO A 500 -19.13 -1.80 30.81
CA PRO A 500 -20.20 -0.88 30.42
C PRO A 500 -20.38 0.33 31.37
N LYS A 501 -19.63 0.39 32.49
CA LYS A 501 -19.56 1.56 33.37
C LYS A 501 -18.51 2.61 32.94
N ASP A 502 -17.64 2.28 31.99
CA ASP A 502 -16.58 3.16 31.46
C ASP A 502 -17.04 4.01 30.26
N GLU A 503 -18.34 4.03 29.94
CA GLU A 503 -18.96 4.84 28.86
C GLU A 503 -19.12 6.33 29.21
N GLN A 504 -18.72 6.75 30.41
CA GLN A 504 -18.58 8.18 30.68
C GLN A 504 -17.26 8.67 30.09
N ASP A 505 -17.39 9.48 29.04
CA ASP A 505 -16.35 10.21 28.32
C ASP A 505 -15.66 11.22 29.26
N ASP A 506 -14.91 10.69 30.23
CA ASP A 506 -14.25 11.48 31.25
C ASP A 506 -12.78 11.66 30.88
N ASN A 507 -12.55 12.70 30.06
CA ASN A 507 -11.25 13.21 29.61
C ASN A 507 -10.34 13.72 30.76
N GLU A 508 -10.66 13.43 32.02
CA GLU A 508 -9.77 13.68 33.13
C GLU A 508 -8.54 12.76 33.13
N TYR A 509 -7.38 13.34 33.44
CA TYR A 509 -6.13 12.63 33.50
C TYR A 509 -6.14 11.54 34.60
N PRO A 510 -5.66 10.31 34.33
CA PRO A 510 -5.84 9.18 35.24
C PRO A 510 -5.29 9.36 36.64
N LEU A 511 -4.14 10.03 36.79
CA LEU A 511 -3.51 10.21 38.09
C LEU A 511 -4.39 11.03 39.05
N LYS A 512 -5.17 11.99 38.53
CA LYS A 512 -6.13 12.77 39.34
C LYS A 512 -7.15 11.85 40.02
N LYS A 513 -7.75 10.92 39.25
CA LYS A 513 -8.73 9.95 39.77
C LYS A 513 -8.10 9.00 40.76
N GLN A 514 -6.89 8.53 40.47
CA GLN A 514 -6.16 7.60 41.33
C GLN A 514 -5.78 8.23 42.68
N ILE A 515 -5.36 9.50 42.70
CA ILE A 515 -5.05 10.23 43.95
C ILE A 515 -6.29 10.41 44.83
N MET A 516 -7.47 10.61 44.23
CA MET A 516 -8.72 10.69 45.00
C MET A 516 -9.09 9.37 45.69
N LEU A 517 -8.77 8.23 45.07
CA LEU A 517 -9.00 6.89 45.64
C LEU A 517 -7.93 6.50 46.66
N ARG A 518 -6.67 6.82 46.34
CA ARG A 518 -5.50 6.54 47.17
C ARG A 518 -4.53 7.72 47.02
N PRO A 519 -4.49 8.64 47.99
CA PRO A 519 -3.55 9.75 47.94
C PRO A 519 -2.10 9.27 48.09
N PHE A 520 -1.15 10.15 47.75
CA PHE A 520 0.26 9.90 48.05
C PHE A 520 0.47 9.65 49.55
N SER A 521 1.36 8.72 49.91
CA SER A 521 1.65 8.38 51.31
C SER A 521 1.99 9.62 52.11
N GLU A 522 1.30 9.86 53.24
CA GLU A 522 1.53 11.02 54.13
C GLU A 522 2.84 10.92 54.90
N THR A 523 3.19 9.72 55.35
CA THR A 523 4.44 9.45 56.08
C THR A 523 5.56 9.08 55.12
N LEU A 524 6.69 9.79 55.20
CA LEU A 524 7.94 9.40 54.55
C LEU A 524 8.64 8.34 55.40
N LYS A 525 8.59 7.11 54.90
CA LYS A 525 9.36 5.99 55.44
C LYS A 525 10.45 5.66 54.43
N PHE A 526 11.56 5.11 54.92
CA PHE A 526 12.63 4.55 54.12
C PHE A 526 13.04 3.21 54.71
N ASN A 527 13.70 2.38 53.92
CA ASN A 527 14.23 1.10 54.39
C ASN A 527 13.18 0.17 55.04
N GLN A 528 11.93 0.20 54.59
CA GLN A 528 10.87 -0.70 55.07
C GLN A 528 11.13 -2.16 54.63
N PRO A 529 10.57 -3.17 55.33
CA PRO A 529 10.75 -4.58 54.96
C PRO A 529 10.23 -4.88 53.56
N PHE A 530 10.97 -5.71 52.79
CA PHE A 530 10.55 -6.06 51.42
C PHE A 530 9.27 -6.90 51.37
N GLU A 531 8.98 -7.67 52.42
CA GLU A 531 7.76 -8.49 52.52
C GLU A 531 6.48 -7.65 52.34
N GLU A 532 6.46 -6.42 52.86
CA GLU A 532 5.33 -5.49 52.68
C GLU A 532 5.19 -5.06 51.22
N PHE A 533 6.31 -4.86 50.52
CA PHE A 533 6.32 -4.50 49.11
C PHE A 533 5.93 -5.67 48.20
N GLU A 534 6.41 -6.88 48.50
CA GLU A 534 6.02 -8.10 47.81
C GLU A 534 4.52 -8.39 47.99
N ASN A 535 3.98 -8.18 49.19
CA ASN A 535 2.54 -8.27 49.45
C ASN A 535 1.75 -7.24 48.63
N TYR A 536 2.28 -6.02 48.49
CA TYR A 536 1.68 -4.97 47.66
C TYR A 536 1.70 -5.32 46.16
N LEU A 537 2.81 -5.87 45.66
CA LEU A 537 2.93 -6.34 44.28
C LEU A 537 2.10 -7.62 44.03
N GLY A 538 1.78 -8.37 45.09
CA GLY A 538 1.03 -9.61 45.02
C GLY A 538 1.86 -10.82 44.56
N CYS A 539 3.20 -10.73 44.65
CA CYS A 539 4.12 -11.83 44.33
C CYS A 539 5.41 -11.73 45.16
N LYS A 540 6.01 -12.89 45.45
CA LYS A 540 7.36 -12.97 46.07
C LYS A 540 8.44 -12.86 45.00
N LEU A 541 9.51 -12.14 45.31
CA LEU A 541 10.60 -11.75 44.42
C LEU A 541 11.95 -12.01 45.10
N ASN A 542 12.64 -13.07 44.69
CA ASN A 542 13.93 -13.47 45.25
C ASN A 542 15.04 -12.43 44.99
N MET A 543 14.97 -11.71 43.87
CA MET A 543 15.93 -10.67 43.48
C MET A 543 15.50 -9.26 43.90
N ILE A 544 14.47 -9.11 44.74
CA ILE A 544 13.97 -7.78 45.12
C ILE A 544 15.04 -6.92 45.81
N GLN A 545 15.92 -7.56 46.56
CA GLN A 545 17.04 -6.87 47.19
C GLN A 545 18.00 -6.28 46.16
N GLU A 546 18.29 -7.00 45.06
CA GLU A 546 19.11 -6.50 43.96
C GLU A 546 18.40 -5.35 43.23
N ALA A 547 17.10 -5.52 42.92
CA ALA A 547 16.30 -4.51 42.23
C ALA A 547 16.13 -3.20 43.03
N MET A 548 16.09 -3.28 44.36
CA MET A 548 15.77 -2.12 45.23
C MET A 548 16.97 -1.51 45.95
N THR A 549 18.20 -1.98 45.68
CA THR A 549 19.41 -1.47 46.36
C THR A 549 20.27 -0.65 45.41
N VAL A 550 20.57 0.57 45.83
CA VAL A 550 21.51 1.46 45.10
C VAL A 550 22.82 0.73 44.84
N ASP A 551 23.38 0.90 43.63
CA ASP A 551 24.58 0.22 43.08
C ASP A 551 24.40 -1.25 42.65
N LEU A 552 23.25 -1.88 42.91
CA LEU A 552 22.99 -3.28 42.50
C LEU A 552 21.98 -3.42 41.36
N PHE A 553 21.08 -2.45 41.20
CA PHE A 553 19.93 -2.57 40.30
C PHE A 553 20.26 -2.37 38.81
N GLU A 554 21.44 -1.83 38.46
CA GLU A 554 21.76 -1.34 37.09
C GLU A 554 21.54 -2.39 35.99
N LYS A 555 21.84 -3.67 36.28
CA LYS A 555 21.65 -4.76 35.31
C LYS A 555 20.16 -5.03 35.06
N LEU A 556 19.35 -4.94 36.12
CA LEU A 556 17.91 -5.10 36.06
C LEU A 556 17.26 -3.86 35.42
N GLU A 557 17.74 -2.65 35.69
CA GLU A 557 17.33 -1.40 34.99
C GLU A 557 17.51 -1.56 33.47
N PHE A 558 18.69 -1.98 33.02
CA PHE A 558 18.97 -2.20 31.59
C PHE A 558 17.94 -3.10 30.91
N PHE A 559 17.52 -4.18 31.59
CA PHE A 559 16.52 -5.09 31.03
C PHE A 559 15.11 -4.51 31.17
N GLY A 560 14.83 -3.86 32.29
CA GLY A 560 13.57 -3.20 32.65
C GLY A 560 13.15 -2.13 31.65
N ASP A 561 14.09 -1.27 31.23
CA ASP A 561 13.92 -0.28 30.16
C ASP A 561 13.30 -0.92 28.91
N ALA A 562 13.89 -2.03 28.44
CA ALA A 562 13.41 -2.71 27.23
C ALA A 562 12.06 -3.43 27.46
N ILE A 563 11.76 -3.86 28.68
CA ILE A 563 10.49 -4.52 29.05
C ILE A 563 9.35 -3.50 29.05
N LEU A 564 9.53 -2.38 29.74
CA LEU A 564 8.51 -1.33 29.83
C LEU A 564 8.26 -0.69 28.47
N GLU A 565 9.33 -0.46 27.70
CA GLU A 565 9.19 0.05 26.34
C GLU A 565 8.36 -0.89 25.46
N LEU A 566 8.64 -2.19 25.49
CA LEU A 566 7.84 -3.16 24.73
C LEU A 566 6.39 -3.20 25.22
N LEU A 567 6.17 -3.25 26.54
CA LEU A 567 4.82 -3.27 27.13
C LEU A 567 4.00 -2.07 26.67
N VAL A 568 4.56 -0.86 26.76
CA VAL A 568 3.84 0.37 26.41
C VAL A 568 3.59 0.45 24.91
N ILE A 569 4.61 0.31 24.07
CA ILE A 569 4.50 0.57 22.63
C ILE A 569 3.61 -0.46 21.92
N VAL A 570 3.69 -1.74 22.32
CA VAL A 570 2.84 -2.78 21.75
C VAL A 570 1.36 -2.52 22.04
N ASN A 571 1.03 -2.13 23.28
CA ASN A 571 -0.36 -1.86 23.67
C ASN A 571 -0.89 -0.56 23.06
N VAL A 572 -0.10 0.51 23.03
CA VAL A 572 -0.49 1.76 22.33
C VAL A 572 -0.73 1.48 20.85
N HIS A 573 0.21 0.79 20.17
CA HIS A 573 0.05 0.45 18.76
C HIS A 573 -1.23 -0.35 18.53
N LYS A 574 -1.47 -1.41 19.30
CA LYS A 574 -2.65 -2.28 19.15
C LYS A 574 -3.97 -1.53 19.36
N GLU A 575 -4.07 -0.69 20.39
CA GLU A 575 -5.29 0.07 20.67
C GLU A 575 -5.51 1.19 19.65
N CYS A 576 -4.44 1.88 19.23
CA CYS A 576 -4.53 2.83 18.12
C CYS A 576 -4.96 2.16 16.81
N GLU A 577 -4.48 0.95 16.51
CA GLU A 577 -4.96 0.19 15.35
C GLU A 577 -6.44 -0.15 15.44
N ARG A 578 -6.92 -0.52 16.64
CA ARG A 578 -8.33 -0.84 16.87
C ARG A 578 -9.24 0.38 16.63
N LEU A 579 -8.83 1.57 17.07
CA LEU A 579 -9.64 2.79 16.98
C LEU A 579 -9.48 3.52 15.64
N TYR A 580 -8.25 3.74 15.20
CA TYR A 580 -7.93 4.67 14.11
C TYR A 580 -7.73 4.00 12.74
N TYR A 581 -7.49 2.69 12.69
CA TYR A 581 -7.18 1.98 11.44
C TYR A 581 -8.34 1.18 10.84
N THR A 582 -9.59 1.49 11.20
CA THR A 582 -10.76 0.83 10.57
C THR A 582 -10.95 1.25 9.10
N PRO A 583 -11.46 0.36 8.21
CA PRO A 583 -11.71 0.71 6.80
C PRO A 583 -12.63 1.94 6.63
N GLN A 584 -13.60 2.11 7.52
CA GLN A 584 -14.51 3.25 7.52
C GLN A 584 -13.78 4.57 7.83
N HIS A 585 -12.90 4.60 8.84
CA HIS A 585 -12.12 5.79 9.16
C HIS A 585 -11.11 6.11 8.05
N GLN A 586 -10.45 5.10 7.48
CA GLN A 586 -9.57 5.31 6.32
C GLN A 586 -10.33 5.91 5.13
N GLN A 587 -11.56 5.45 4.88
CA GLN A 587 -12.41 6.00 3.82
C GLN A 587 -12.82 7.45 4.12
N LEU A 588 -13.24 7.76 5.35
CA LEU A 588 -13.57 9.12 5.77
C LEU A 588 -12.36 10.06 5.65
N CYS A 589 -11.14 9.60 5.98
CA CYS A 589 -9.91 10.36 5.78
C CYS A 589 -9.68 10.66 4.29
N ARG A 590 -9.87 9.67 3.40
CA ARG A 590 -9.69 9.84 1.95
C ARG A 590 -10.69 10.82 1.35
N GLU A 591 -11.90 10.83 1.86
CA GLU A 591 -12.95 11.76 1.47
C GLU A 591 -12.77 13.18 2.07
N GLY A 592 -11.70 13.40 2.84
CA GLY A 592 -11.43 14.67 3.53
C GLY A 592 -12.42 14.99 4.66
N LYS A 593 -13.25 14.03 5.06
CA LYS A 593 -14.29 14.18 6.10
C LYS A 593 -13.72 14.15 7.51
N ILE A 594 -12.55 13.55 7.69
CA ILE A 594 -11.79 13.60 8.93
C ILE A 594 -10.33 13.99 8.64
N PRO A 595 -9.69 14.77 9.53
CA PRO A 595 -8.32 15.22 9.33
C PRO A 595 -7.34 14.04 9.25
N GLN A 596 -6.37 14.13 8.33
CA GLN A 596 -5.36 13.10 8.08
C GLN A 596 -4.54 12.73 9.33
N LYS A 597 -4.47 13.65 10.31
CA LYS A 597 -3.84 13.45 11.62
C LYS A 597 -4.48 12.36 12.49
N LEU A 598 -5.67 11.86 12.15
CA LEU A 598 -6.33 10.78 12.90
C LEU A 598 -5.90 9.38 12.44
N LEU A 599 -5.07 9.25 11.41
CA LEU A 599 -4.39 8.00 11.10
C LEU A 599 -3.10 7.97 11.91
N LEU A 600 -2.91 6.94 12.74
CA LEU A 600 -1.72 6.77 13.58
C LEU A 600 -0.47 6.98 12.72
N CYS A 601 0.22 8.09 12.92
CA CYS A 601 1.48 8.33 12.27
C CYS A 601 2.63 7.92 13.20
N PRO A 602 3.84 7.72 12.67
CA PRO A 602 5.01 7.35 13.49
C PRO A 602 5.29 8.38 14.59
N GLY A 603 5.06 9.66 14.29
CA GLY A 603 5.18 10.74 15.26
C GLY A 603 4.26 10.57 16.48
N MET A 604 3.05 10.03 16.29
CA MET A 604 2.12 9.78 17.39
C MET A 604 2.59 8.64 18.29
N LEU A 605 3.07 7.53 17.73
CA LEU A 605 3.66 6.45 18.54
C LEU A 605 4.92 6.92 19.28
N HIS A 606 5.74 7.74 18.63
CA HIS A 606 6.89 8.37 19.29
C HIS A 606 6.46 9.28 20.44
N THR A 607 5.40 10.07 20.26
CA THR A 607 4.84 10.91 21.32
C THR A 607 4.31 10.07 22.48
N ALA A 608 3.64 8.95 22.23
CA ALA A 608 3.22 8.04 23.28
C ALA A 608 4.41 7.46 24.05
N LYS A 609 5.48 7.06 23.34
CA LYS A 609 6.75 6.61 23.92
C LYS A 609 7.29 7.62 24.92
N ILE A 610 7.54 8.86 24.47
CA ILE A 610 8.12 9.90 25.33
C ILE A 610 7.17 10.40 26.42
N SER A 611 5.86 10.14 26.32
CA SER A 611 4.88 10.55 27.34
C SER A 611 4.77 9.53 28.49
N LEU A 612 4.91 8.24 28.17
CA LEU A 612 4.68 7.14 29.12
C LEU A 612 5.97 6.49 29.64
N LEU A 613 7.11 6.78 29.00
CA LEU A 613 8.43 6.25 29.37
C LEU A 613 9.43 7.35 29.69
N ASP A 614 8.97 8.59 29.93
CA ASP A 614 9.83 9.65 30.48
C ASP A 614 10.23 9.30 31.91
N SER A 615 11.47 9.64 32.29
CA SER A 615 11.98 9.45 33.65
C SER A 615 11.10 10.15 34.70
N GLY A 616 10.52 11.31 34.37
CA GLY A 616 9.59 12.02 35.23
C GLY A 616 8.27 11.29 35.42
N PHE A 617 7.70 10.73 34.34
CA PHE A 617 6.50 9.90 34.44
C PHE A 617 6.78 8.66 35.32
N MET A 618 7.80 7.88 34.98
CA MET A 618 8.13 6.64 35.68
C MET A 618 8.50 6.89 37.14
N GLY A 619 9.30 7.91 37.41
CA GLY A 619 9.66 8.29 38.78
C GLY A 619 8.46 8.80 39.59
N THR A 620 7.50 9.50 38.96
CA THR A 620 6.23 9.86 39.62
C THR A 620 5.43 8.61 39.99
N MET A 621 5.32 7.64 39.07
CA MET A 621 4.64 6.37 39.32
C MET A 621 5.33 5.57 40.44
N ALA A 622 6.66 5.54 40.45
CA ALA A 622 7.43 4.90 41.52
C ALA A 622 7.17 5.54 42.89
N ILE A 623 7.09 6.87 42.95
CA ILE A 623 6.75 7.59 44.19
C ILE A 623 5.30 7.30 44.60
N TYR A 624 4.36 7.37 43.65
CA TYR A 624 2.94 7.08 43.90
C TYR A 624 2.73 5.67 44.46
N HIS A 625 3.44 4.69 43.91
CA HIS A 625 3.43 3.30 44.33
C HIS A 625 4.40 2.98 45.50
N ASN A 626 4.96 4.00 46.16
CA ASN A 626 5.78 3.90 47.37
C ASN A 626 7.12 3.16 47.24
N PHE A 627 7.72 3.09 46.04
CA PHE A 627 9.02 2.41 45.84
C PHE A 627 10.12 3.00 46.73
N HIS A 628 10.09 4.31 46.94
CA HIS A 628 11.03 5.03 47.81
C HIS A 628 11.07 4.51 49.25
N GLN A 629 9.97 3.90 49.74
CA GLN A 629 9.91 3.38 51.10
C GLN A 629 10.75 2.13 51.30
N TYR A 630 10.96 1.36 50.23
CA TYR A 630 11.62 0.06 50.26
C TYR A 630 13.05 0.12 49.69
N ALA A 631 13.40 1.19 48.98
CA ALA A 631 14.73 1.41 48.45
C ALA A 631 15.81 1.39 49.55
N ARG A 632 16.93 0.72 49.28
CA ARG A 632 18.08 0.59 50.19
C ARG A 632 19.22 1.51 49.78
N ASN A 633 19.95 1.99 50.78
CA ASN A 633 21.17 2.80 50.60
C ASN A 633 20.96 4.11 49.83
N LEU A 634 19.74 4.67 49.82
CA LEU A 634 19.52 6.02 49.30
C LEU A 634 20.34 7.04 50.11
N SER A 635 21.08 7.90 49.41
CA SER A 635 21.83 8.99 50.04
C SER A 635 20.89 9.95 50.77
N PHE A 636 21.39 10.67 51.77
CA PHE A 636 20.61 11.66 52.50
C PHE A 636 20.11 12.80 51.58
N GLU A 637 20.92 13.19 50.59
CA GLU A 637 20.55 14.18 49.58
C GLU A 637 19.36 13.69 48.74
N THR A 638 19.45 12.47 48.22
CA THR A 638 18.36 11.85 47.44
C THR A 638 17.09 11.70 48.26
N GLN A 639 17.19 11.29 49.54
CA GLN A 639 16.02 11.21 50.43
C GLN A 639 15.36 12.59 50.63
N ASN A 640 16.16 13.66 50.77
CA ASN A 640 15.64 15.02 50.87
C ASN A 640 14.98 15.49 49.57
N ASP A 641 15.53 15.14 48.42
CA ASP A 641 14.94 15.49 47.14
C ASP A 641 13.62 14.76 46.90
N ILE A 642 13.54 13.46 47.24
CA ILE A 642 12.27 12.70 47.27
C ILE A 642 11.26 13.40 48.19
N LYS A 643 11.67 13.86 49.37
CA LYS A 643 10.79 14.57 50.31
C LYS A 643 10.26 15.88 49.74
N LYS A 644 11.11 16.69 49.09
CA LYS A 644 10.70 17.94 48.43
C LYS A 644 9.68 17.65 47.33
N VAL A 645 10.01 16.72 46.44
CA VAL A 645 9.15 16.33 45.32
C VAL A 645 7.83 15.77 45.80
N LEU A 646 7.82 14.88 46.79
CA LEU A 646 6.58 14.32 47.34
C LEU A 646 5.64 15.40 47.86
N THR A 647 6.18 16.47 48.46
CA THR A 647 5.39 17.62 48.90
C THR A 647 4.75 18.33 47.70
N LEU A 648 5.54 18.60 46.65
CA LEU A 648 5.04 19.22 45.42
C LEU A 648 3.98 18.37 44.70
N LEU A 649 4.17 17.05 44.65
CA LEU A 649 3.23 16.12 44.01
C LEU A 649 1.90 16.05 44.79
N ARG A 650 1.91 16.22 46.12
CA ARG A 650 0.67 16.26 46.92
C ARG A 650 -0.15 17.53 46.68
N ASP A 651 0.52 18.64 46.38
CA ASP A 651 -0.12 19.94 46.16
C ASP A 651 -0.69 20.08 44.73
N ASP A 652 -0.26 19.25 43.76
CA ASP A 652 -0.80 19.27 42.39
C ASP A 652 -2.10 18.45 42.26
N GLN A 653 -3.01 18.97 41.45
CA GLN A 653 -4.31 18.37 41.13
C GLN A 653 -4.23 17.44 39.91
N PHE A 654 -3.11 17.42 39.17
CA PHE A 654 -2.89 16.63 37.96
C PHE A 654 -4.05 16.71 36.96
N SER A 655 -4.53 17.93 36.71
CA SER A 655 -5.69 18.17 35.83
C SER A 655 -5.45 17.78 34.37
N ASP A 656 -4.19 17.71 33.92
CA ASP A 656 -3.82 17.30 32.57
C ASP A 656 -2.45 16.60 32.52
N PHE A 657 -2.16 15.94 31.40
CA PHE A 657 -0.92 15.20 31.18
C PHE A 657 0.35 16.07 31.21
N ARG A 658 0.25 17.38 30.95
CA ARG A 658 1.41 18.28 30.88
C ARG A 658 1.98 18.56 32.26
N LYS A 659 1.19 18.37 33.33
CA LYS A 659 1.63 18.59 34.71
C LYS A 659 2.71 17.60 35.14
N ILE A 660 2.66 16.34 34.72
CA ILE A 660 3.60 15.32 35.20
C ILE A 660 5.04 15.63 34.78
N ASN A 661 5.22 16.13 33.56
CA ASN A 661 6.54 16.48 33.03
C ASN A 661 7.17 17.71 33.71
N LYS A 662 6.38 18.55 34.41
CA LYS A 662 6.92 19.72 35.14
C LYS A 662 7.85 19.33 36.28
N TYR A 663 7.62 18.14 36.86
CA TYR A 663 8.39 17.64 37.99
C TYR A 663 9.56 16.75 37.55
N SER A 664 9.70 16.46 36.26
CA SER A 664 10.71 15.52 35.72
C SER A 664 12.14 15.89 36.13
N SER A 665 12.50 17.18 36.11
CA SER A 665 13.83 17.65 36.53
C SER A 665 14.07 17.62 38.04
N GLN A 666 13.02 17.50 38.85
CA GLN A 666 13.09 17.52 40.31
C GLN A 666 13.06 16.10 40.88
N ILE A 667 12.43 15.16 40.17
CA ILE A 667 12.37 13.76 40.54
C ILE A 667 13.76 13.14 40.42
N PRO A 668 14.31 12.54 41.49
CA PRO A 668 15.60 11.85 41.41
C PRO A 668 15.53 10.69 40.42
N LYS A 669 16.48 10.63 39.48
CA LYS A 669 16.54 9.61 38.42
C LYS A 669 16.47 8.18 38.95
N ILE A 670 17.06 7.92 40.11
CA ILE A 670 16.98 6.63 40.81
C ILE A 670 15.54 6.10 40.93
N MET A 671 14.52 6.97 41.01
CA MET A 671 13.13 6.52 41.10
C MET A 671 12.63 5.87 39.80
N SER A 672 13.03 6.37 38.62
CA SER A 672 12.74 5.69 37.36
C SER A 672 13.56 4.41 37.22
N ASP A 673 14.82 4.44 37.65
CA ASP A 673 15.70 3.28 37.50
C ASP A 673 15.23 2.10 38.41
N LEU A 674 14.71 2.41 39.60
CA LEU A 674 14.04 1.45 40.49
C LEU A 674 12.72 0.90 39.90
N TRP A 675 11.96 1.76 39.20
CA TRP A 675 10.73 1.35 38.52
C TRP A 675 11.02 0.32 37.42
N GLU A 676 12.07 0.52 36.63
CA GLU A 676 12.49 -0.39 35.56
C GLU A 676 13.06 -1.70 36.13
N SER A 677 13.94 -1.62 37.11
CA SER A 677 14.61 -2.80 37.69
C SER A 677 13.63 -3.77 38.37
N VAL A 678 12.57 -3.28 39.02
CA VAL A 678 11.52 -4.15 39.58
C VAL A 678 10.71 -4.82 38.47
N ALA A 679 10.44 -4.13 37.35
CA ALA A 679 9.78 -4.76 36.20
C ALA A 679 10.61 -5.91 35.63
N ALA A 680 11.94 -5.73 35.54
CA ALA A 680 12.86 -6.80 35.16
C ALA A 680 12.88 -7.95 36.17
N CYS A 681 12.89 -7.66 37.47
CA CYS A 681 12.82 -8.68 38.51
C CYS A 681 11.56 -9.56 38.37
N ILE A 682 10.40 -8.94 38.14
CA ILE A 682 9.14 -9.66 37.91
C ILE A 682 9.22 -10.51 36.63
N LEU A 683 9.74 -9.98 35.52
CA LEU A 683 9.87 -10.75 34.28
C LEU A 683 10.79 -11.95 34.48
N VAL A 684 11.94 -11.75 35.13
CA VAL A 684 12.94 -12.81 35.28
C VAL A 684 12.39 -13.98 36.09
N GLU A 685 11.63 -13.70 37.14
CA GLU A 685 11.11 -14.74 38.03
C GLU A 685 9.77 -15.32 37.58
N HIS A 686 8.85 -14.50 37.08
CA HIS A 686 7.45 -14.89 36.82
C HIS A 686 7.00 -14.71 35.36
N GLY A 687 7.80 -14.07 34.52
CA GLY A 687 7.53 -13.91 33.08
C GLY A 687 6.46 -12.85 32.76
N TRP A 688 6.13 -12.75 31.47
CA TRP A 688 5.27 -11.67 30.95
C TRP A 688 3.87 -11.61 31.56
N GLU A 689 3.30 -12.75 31.94
CA GLU A 689 1.95 -12.80 32.54
C GLU A 689 1.89 -11.98 33.83
N MET A 690 2.91 -12.09 34.69
CA MET A 690 2.98 -11.33 35.93
C MET A 690 3.32 -9.86 35.69
N VAL A 691 4.20 -9.57 34.72
CA VAL A 691 4.49 -8.17 34.31
C VAL A 691 3.21 -7.47 33.86
N VAL A 692 2.41 -8.11 33.00
CA VAL A 692 1.13 -7.56 32.55
C VAL A 692 0.14 -7.41 33.71
N LYS A 693 0.06 -8.39 34.61
CA LYS A 693 -0.85 -8.34 35.77
C LYS A 693 -0.53 -7.17 36.71
N ILE A 694 0.74 -6.84 36.90
CA ILE A 694 1.18 -5.78 37.82
C ILE A 694 1.36 -4.46 37.07
N TYR A 695 2.38 -4.38 36.23
CA TYR A 695 2.72 -3.16 35.49
C TYR A 695 1.70 -2.87 34.39
N GLY A 696 1.16 -3.89 33.73
CA GLY A 696 0.11 -3.68 32.73
C GLY A 696 -1.11 -2.99 33.32
N GLU A 697 -1.59 -3.41 34.49
CA GLU A 697 -2.71 -2.75 35.19
C GLU A 697 -2.34 -1.35 35.70
N MET A 698 -1.08 -1.10 36.12
CA MET A 698 -0.61 0.24 36.48
C MET A 698 -0.59 1.19 35.26
N TYR A 699 -0.15 0.71 34.10
CA TYR A 699 -0.06 1.51 32.86
C TYR A 699 -1.38 1.64 32.09
N LYS A 700 -2.28 0.67 32.22
CA LYS A 700 -3.56 0.58 31.50
C LYS A 700 -4.36 1.88 31.43
N PRO A 701 -4.65 2.58 32.55
CA PRO A 701 -5.45 3.80 32.47
C PRO A 701 -4.72 4.94 31.73
N TYR A 702 -3.39 4.99 31.81
CA TYR A 702 -2.58 5.98 31.11
C TYR A 702 -2.45 5.69 29.62
N ILE A 703 -2.29 4.42 29.23
CA ILE A 703 -2.31 4.01 27.83
C ILE A 703 -3.66 4.35 27.20
N LYS A 704 -4.78 4.03 27.89
CA LYS A 704 -6.13 4.39 27.42
C LYS A 704 -6.26 5.90 27.20
N TYR A 705 -5.91 6.71 28.20
CA TYR A 705 -5.94 8.17 28.09
C TYR A 705 -5.10 8.70 26.92
N VAL A 706 -3.86 8.20 26.77
CA VAL A 706 -2.95 8.62 25.70
C VAL A 706 -3.49 8.25 24.33
N VAL A 707 -4.05 7.05 24.17
CA VAL A 707 -4.67 6.60 22.92
C VAL A 707 -5.87 7.47 22.59
N ASP A 708 -6.79 7.69 23.53
CA ASP A 708 -8.00 8.49 23.31
C ASP A 708 -7.68 9.97 22.97
N ASN A 709 -6.57 10.49 23.47
CA ASN A 709 -6.14 11.89 23.32
C ASN A 709 -4.89 12.08 22.42
N ILE A 710 -4.51 11.07 21.64
CA ILE A 710 -3.18 11.02 21.00
C ILE A 710 -2.91 12.19 20.05
N SER A 711 -3.94 12.69 19.37
CA SER A 711 -3.86 13.85 18.47
C SER A 711 -3.55 15.15 19.22
N LEU A 712 -4.21 15.39 20.35
CA LEU A 712 -3.97 16.56 21.20
C LEU A 712 -2.58 16.55 21.82
N ILE A 713 -2.14 15.37 22.29
CA ILE A 713 -0.81 15.20 22.88
C ILE A 713 0.26 15.40 21.81
N TYR A 714 0.09 14.83 20.62
CA TYR A 714 1.01 15.01 19.49
C TYR A 714 1.16 16.49 19.09
N ASP A 715 0.05 17.20 18.91
CA ASP A 715 0.07 18.63 18.55
C ASP A 715 0.77 19.49 19.61
N PHE A 716 0.64 19.15 20.90
CA PHE A 716 1.37 19.83 21.97
C PHE A 716 2.89 19.70 21.83
N TYR A 717 3.40 18.48 21.61
CA TYR A 717 4.85 18.25 21.49
C TYR A 717 5.43 18.90 20.22
N GLN A 718 4.72 18.86 19.10
CA GLN A 718 5.15 19.51 17.86
C GLN A 718 5.28 21.04 18.02
N ASN A 719 4.36 21.67 18.75
CA ASN A 719 4.43 23.10 19.03
C ASN A 719 5.61 23.49 19.94
N GLN A 720 6.03 22.60 20.85
CA GLN A 720 7.22 22.86 21.68
C GLN A 720 8.53 22.76 20.91
N GLU A 721 8.62 21.83 19.94
CA GLU A 721 9.81 21.70 19.09
C GLU A 721 9.99 22.90 18.16
N ASN A 722 8.89 23.48 17.64
CA ASN A 722 8.93 24.68 16.80
C ASN A 722 9.25 25.98 17.57
N LEU A 723 9.20 25.96 18.91
CA LEU A 723 9.53 27.08 19.79
C LEU A 723 10.97 27.01 20.36
N LYS A 724 11.70 25.92 20.10
CA LYS A 724 13.13 25.75 20.39
C LYS A 724 13.94 25.97 19.12
#